data_AF-A0A176TFS7-F1
#
_entry.id   AF-A0A176TFS7-F1
#
_cell.length_a   1.000
_cell.length_b   1.000
_cell.length_c   1.000
_cell.angle_alpha   90.00
_cell.angle_beta   90.00
_cell.angle_gamma   90.00
#
_symmetry.space_group_name_H-M   'P 1'
#
loop_
_entity.id
_entity.type
_entity.pdbx_description
1 polymer ?
#
loop_
_entity_poly.entity_id
_entity_poly.type
_entity_poly.pdbx_seq_one_letter_code
_entity_poly.pdbx_strand_id
1 'polypeptide(L)'
;MIQRILFFFLLFIGFSIQSQTISKDFRVQKYLIEKDTIQLDSVALNPQNFKVLNAFSKEIPFSEYTIDFSNAILIINSKKYSEITVEYFRLPDFITKIYTPFDEKFIQPNGTNTGKLYSLTTNKKASEIKLFDGLQTKGFITRGITSGNNQNAVTNSALDLEISGKLSKDVTLRANIFDTNIPIQENGYSQNITDFDRIFIEMFTDNWRVRAGDISLENTTSYFLPFTKQVSGLLVEAKINDQLKVAASGAVVRGQFSSYNTIGVEGNQGPYKILGTNNETAILIIEGSEKVFINGILIKRGEENDYTIDYNLGEIEFNTTYPITNDMRIQIDFQYSERNYTRFITYNEASYEGEKFSIAGYFYSENDAKNQPIQQDLTTEQRQILENAGSNTNLMVAESAYEDAFNENKILYKKVLNGSEEIFEYSNNATDELYTVTFSNVGSNLGDYILDETTAIGNIFLFVGTNQGNYNPIIRLTPPTKSQLFIVQSAYNPSKKTIIDTEVALSNNDANLFSTLDDAENKALATKINWQQILIDKEWQLQSTISHEFVQNNFKTAQRWESVEFNRDWNILSNDATKSYFQSEFSLQNKKTDFILYRYNNLTYKDIFSGNKHELQSKMKLKNTSFYVNGSFLKNTSTTEDNSFFTAKAKVEHDLNKKWLGVFINLETNSRKDLTSQEFINTSHKFKEYEAYFGVGDSTNVFAKMGFNYRNNDSIKSNNFTEINNRKTFYINSKIIQNEQTDLSVFANYRLTENKFTDNEKSLNSKVVFNQELFNNFINLGTVYETSSGNVARQEYIYIKTEPGLGYYTWIDYNSDGIKDFDEFEIAEFQDQAEYLRLPKPNLQFIATQRAKFTQSITISPKVWTVKNGFKKILSKLYNQSFLSVENEQQRIGNSFNFNPFDFDESKLIGLSFNIRNSLYFNRNLQKYSTTYTYGKNRNKQQYFIGNQENNIELHQVDFAHKFAAFWLLELMGKTSTNDLETENFNSRNYTIDANEFQPKISFLYNDNNRLTAFYHFKKKENQLADFEQLKQQKFGIEYFYINSKKNQISANANLFLNDFTGDTNTPVAYQMLEGLQDGKNYTWNLLFNRKLNAFLNLNLSYLGRKSENTKTIHTGSVQLRAIF
;
A
#
# COMPACT_ATOMS: atom_id res chain seq x y z
N MET A 1 -66.90 11.86 47.39
CA MET A 1 -67.65 13.14 47.36
C MET A 1 -66.75 14.35 47.59
N ILE A 2 -65.83 14.31 48.56
CA ILE A 2 -64.89 15.41 48.91
C ILE A 2 -63.97 15.85 47.75
N GLN A 3 -63.48 14.93 46.90
CA GLN A 3 -62.63 15.30 45.74
C GLN A 3 -63.37 16.06 44.62
N ARG A 4 -64.67 15.80 44.41
CA ARG A 4 -65.47 16.54 43.41
C ARG A 4 -65.79 17.96 43.90
N ILE A 5 -65.98 18.13 45.21
CA ILE A 5 -66.22 19.45 45.82
C ILE A 5 -64.94 20.31 45.77
N LEU A 6 -63.77 19.72 46.04
CA LEU A 6 -62.49 20.41 45.93
C LEU A 6 -62.20 20.90 44.49
N PHE A 7 -62.55 20.09 43.49
CA PHE A 7 -62.41 20.46 42.08
C PHE A 7 -63.29 21.65 41.70
N PHE A 8 -64.56 21.66 42.11
CA PHE A 8 -65.44 22.80 41.87
C PHE A 8 -64.99 24.05 42.64
N PHE A 9 -64.49 23.90 43.87
CA PHE A 9 -63.97 25.03 44.66
C PHE A 9 -62.72 25.65 44.03
N LEU A 10 -61.79 24.83 43.53
CA LEU A 10 -60.61 25.29 42.78
C LEU A 10 -60.98 25.93 41.43
N LEU A 11 -62.04 25.44 40.77
CA LEU A 11 -62.58 26.05 39.55
C LEU A 11 -63.16 27.44 39.81
N PHE A 12 -63.90 27.64 40.90
CA PHE A 12 -64.43 28.95 41.27
C PHE A 12 -63.32 29.94 41.66
N ILE A 13 -62.30 29.48 42.40
CA ILE A 13 -61.12 30.31 42.72
C ILE A 13 -60.38 30.73 41.44
N GLY A 14 -60.21 29.79 40.49
CA GLY A 14 -59.60 30.06 39.19
C GLY A 14 -60.35 31.11 38.37
N PHE A 15 -61.69 31.08 38.37
CA PHE A 15 -62.50 32.08 37.67
C PHE A 15 -62.46 33.47 38.34
N SER A 16 -62.39 33.55 39.67
CA SER A 16 -62.27 34.84 40.38
C SER A 16 -60.93 35.54 40.17
N ILE A 17 -59.85 34.81 39.87
CA ILE A 17 -58.52 35.40 39.60
C ILE A 17 -58.44 36.03 38.19
N GLN A 18 -59.24 35.56 37.22
CA GLN A 18 -59.30 36.18 35.89
C GLN A 18 -60.17 37.44 35.81
N SER A 19 -61.07 37.67 36.78
CA SER A 19 -62.00 38.81 36.83
C SER A 19 -61.34 40.17 37.12
N GLN A 20 -60.04 40.23 37.44
CA GLN A 20 -59.32 41.48 37.77
C GLN A 20 -58.25 41.85 36.73
N THR A 21 -58.29 41.27 35.53
CA THR A 21 -57.35 41.66 34.46
C THR A 21 -57.88 42.88 33.70
N ILE A 22 -57.42 44.06 34.10
CA ILE A 22 -57.62 45.30 33.33
C ILE A 22 -56.89 45.13 31.99
N SER A 23 -57.56 45.44 30.88
CA SER A 23 -56.96 45.34 29.54
C SER A 23 -55.66 46.15 29.48
N LYS A 24 -54.60 45.56 28.89
CA LYS A 24 -53.34 46.27 28.62
C LYS A 24 -53.52 47.50 27.73
N ASP A 25 -54.64 47.58 27.01
CA ASP A 25 -54.95 48.69 26.11
C ASP A 25 -55.64 49.87 26.82
N PHE A 26 -56.07 49.70 28.08
CA PHE A 26 -56.57 50.81 28.90
C PHE A 26 -55.40 51.58 29.52
N ARG A 27 -55.36 52.90 29.32
CA ARG A 27 -54.34 53.78 29.87
C ARG A 27 -54.99 54.90 30.67
N VAL A 28 -54.34 55.22 31.79
CA VAL A 28 -54.61 56.42 32.58
C VAL A 28 -53.32 57.21 32.63
N GLN A 29 -53.31 58.39 32.01
CA GLN A 29 -52.11 59.22 31.91
C GLN A 29 -52.39 60.64 32.41
N LYS A 30 -51.44 61.17 33.18
CA LYS A 30 -51.50 62.50 33.77
C LYS A 30 -50.62 63.46 32.97
N TYR A 31 -51.17 64.61 32.59
CA TYR A 31 -50.48 65.61 31.79
C TYR A 31 -50.48 66.95 32.50
N LEU A 32 -49.33 67.62 32.47
CA LEU A 32 -49.21 69.06 32.77
C LEU A 32 -49.41 69.82 31.46
N ILE A 33 -50.37 70.74 31.42
CA ILE A 33 -50.81 71.36 30.17
C ILE A 33 -50.13 72.71 29.99
N GLU A 34 -49.14 72.74 29.10
CA GLU A 34 -48.42 73.97 28.73
C GLU A 34 -48.96 74.60 27.42
N LYS A 35 -49.60 73.79 26.55
CA LYS A 35 -50.13 74.20 25.25
C LYS A 35 -51.52 73.61 25.05
N ASP A 36 -52.34 74.26 24.22
CA ASP A 36 -53.73 73.86 24.02
C ASP A 36 -53.89 72.51 23.31
N THR A 37 -52.85 71.98 22.66
CA THR A 37 -52.89 70.71 21.91
C THR A 37 -51.93 69.69 22.53
N ILE A 38 -52.43 68.48 22.79
CA ILE A 38 -51.72 67.41 23.49
C ILE A 38 -51.84 66.12 22.67
N GLN A 39 -50.70 65.49 22.37
CA GLN A 39 -50.66 64.16 21.80
C GLN A 39 -50.80 63.13 22.93
N LEU A 40 -51.85 62.30 22.88
CA LEU A 40 -52.15 61.32 23.91
C LEU A 40 -51.42 59.98 23.70
N ASP A 41 -51.38 59.46 22.47
CA ASP A 41 -50.70 58.20 22.14
C ASP A 41 -50.14 58.22 20.70
N SER A 42 -49.34 57.23 20.30
CA SER A 42 -48.83 57.10 18.93
C SER A 42 -49.75 56.30 18.00
N VAL A 43 -50.81 55.70 18.55
CA VAL A 43 -51.83 54.95 17.82
C VAL A 43 -53.20 55.56 18.06
N ALA A 44 -54.12 55.36 17.11
CA ALA A 44 -55.51 55.77 17.22
C ALA A 44 -56.19 55.22 18.49
N LEU A 45 -57.04 56.04 19.10
CA LEU A 45 -57.76 55.75 20.34
C LEU A 45 -59.16 55.21 20.04
N ASN A 46 -59.63 54.32 20.90
CA ASN A 46 -61.02 53.88 20.91
C ASN A 46 -61.87 54.93 21.67
N PRO A 47 -62.94 55.47 21.06
CA PRO A 47 -63.78 56.48 21.70
C PRO A 47 -64.60 55.96 22.90
N GLN A 48 -64.71 54.64 23.09
CA GLN A 48 -65.41 54.08 24.25
C GLN A 48 -64.67 54.40 25.56
N ASN A 49 -65.41 54.93 26.55
CA ASN A 49 -64.93 55.25 27.90
C ASN A 49 -63.77 56.26 27.96
N PHE A 50 -63.65 57.15 26.97
CA PHE A 50 -62.71 58.27 27.03
C PHE A 50 -63.15 59.31 28.07
N LYS A 51 -62.28 59.65 29.01
CA LYS A 51 -62.55 60.67 30.04
C LYS A 51 -61.36 61.61 30.20
N VAL A 52 -61.66 62.88 30.41
CA VAL A 52 -60.67 63.89 30.83
C VAL A 52 -61.09 64.38 32.21
N LEU A 53 -60.22 64.21 33.19
CA LEU A 53 -60.42 64.63 34.57
C LEU A 53 -59.51 65.81 34.87
N ASN A 54 -59.99 66.78 35.66
CA ASN A 54 -59.14 67.85 36.15
C ASN A 54 -58.26 67.39 37.32
N ALA A 55 -57.39 68.26 37.84
CA ALA A 55 -56.52 67.99 38.99
C ALA A 55 -57.27 67.49 40.26
N PHE A 56 -58.57 67.77 40.40
CA PHE A 56 -59.42 67.32 41.51
C PHE A 56 -60.15 66.00 41.20
N SER A 57 -59.78 65.30 40.13
CA SER A 57 -60.42 64.06 39.65
C SER A 57 -61.90 64.21 39.28
N LYS A 58 -62.34 65.44 38.95
CA LYS A 58 -63.70 65.70 38.44
C LYS A 58 -63.67 65.73 36.91
N GLU A 59 -64.62 65.04 36.28
CA GLU A 59 -64.74 64.97 34.84
C GLU A 59 -64.99 66.35 34.21
N ILE A 60 -64.18 66.68 33.22
CA ILE A 60 -64.30 67.88 32.40
C ILE A 60 -65.36 67.60 31.34
N PRO A 61 -66.39 68.44 31.19
CA PRO A 61 -67.43 68.22 30.19
C PRO A 61 -66.87 68.37 28.77
N PHE A 62 -67.39 67.56 27.83
CA PHE A 62 -66.95 67.51 26.42
C PHE A 62 -67.11 68.85 25.68
N SER A 63 -67.89 69.80 26.20
CA SER A 63 -67.96 71.17 25.64
C SER A 63 -66.68 71.98 25.84
N GLU A 64 -65.77 71.53 26.70
CA GLU A 64 -64.56 72.26 27.08
C GLU A 64 -63.26 71.69 26.48
N TYR A 65 -63.34 70.60 25.73
CA TYR A 65 -62.23 70.03 25.00
C TYR A 65 -62.72 69.38 23.70
N THR A 66 -61.82 69.24 22.73
CA THR A 66 -62.09 68.47 21.50
C THR A 66 -61.03 67.40 21.35
N ILE A 67 -61.42 66.19 20.93
CA ILE A 67 -60.54 65.03 20.80
C ILE A 67 -60.61 64.47 19.38
N ASP A 68 -59.46 64.35 18.73
CA ASP A 68 -59.28 63.58 17.50
C ASP A 68 -58.83 62.16 17.87
N PHE A 69 -59.77 61.22 17.84
CA PHE A 69 -59.50 59.82 18.18
C PHE A 69 -58.60 59.13 17.16
N SER A 70 -58.63 59.52 15.88
CA SER A 70 -57.83 58.87 14.83
C SER A 70 -56.35 59.21 14.97
N ASN A 71 -56.04 60.45 15.34
CA ASN A 71 -54.66 60.89 15.55
C ASN A 71 -54.25 60.90 17.02
N ALA A 72 -55.14 60.55 17.96
CA ALA A 72 -54.93 60.60 19.40
C ALA A 72 -54.56 62.02 19.93
N ILE A 73 -55.20 63.07 19.42
CA ILE A 73 -54.88 64.46 19.77
C ILE A 73 -56.01 65.10 20.58
N LEU A 74 -55.72 65.49 21.82
CA LEU A 74 -56.62 66.25 22.69
C LEU A 74 -56.32 67.75 22.59
N ILE A 75 -57.35 68.56 22.34
CA ILE A 75 -57.26 70.02 22.36
C ILE A 75 -58.08 70.54 23.54
N ILE A 76 -57.44 71.22 24.48
CA ILE A 76 -58.03 71.71 25.73
C ILE A 76 -57.33 73.00 26.16
N ASN A 77 -58.07 73.97 26.72
CA ASN A 77 -57.51 75.28 27.07
C ASN A 77 -56.49 75.21 28.22
N SER A 78 -55.21 75.43 27.91
CA SER A 78 -54.07 75.33 28.83
C SER A 78 -54.06 76.41 29.92
N LYS A 79 -54.76 77.52 29.70
CA LYS A 79 -54.90 78.58 30.72
C LYS A 79 -55.95 78.25 31.77
N LYS A 80 -56.94 77.42 31.41
CA LYS A 80 -58.04 77.03 32.32
C LYS A 80 -57.71 75.77 33.12
N TYR A 81 -56.96 74.84 32.55
CA TYR A 81 -56.56 73.59 33.20
C TYR A 81 -55.04 73.45 33.17
N SER A 82 -54.39 73.54 34.34
CA SER A 82 -52.93 73.37 34.45
C SER A 82 -52.50 71.90 34.47
N GLU A 83 -53.39 71.02 34.90
CA GLU A 83 -53.15 69.58 35.01
C GLU A 83 -54.44 68.81 34.75
N ILE A 84 -54.33 67.75 33.94
CA ILE A 84 -55.43 66.84 33.63
C ILE A 84 -54.97 65.38 33.71
N THR A 85 -55.92 64.49 33.96
CA THR A 85 -55.74 63.03 33.82
C THR A 85 -56.68 62.54 32.73
N VAL A 86 -56.15 61.82 31.74
CA VAL A 86 -56.92 61.26 30.63
C VAL A 86 -56.97 59.75 30.77
N GLU A 87 -58.18 59.20 30.75
CA GLU A 87 -58.45 57.77 30.71
C GLU A 87 -58.91 57.39 29.30
N TYR A 88 -58.24 56.44 28.66
CA TYR A 88 -58.56 56.06 27.28
C TYR A 88 -58.17 54.63 26.94
N PHE A 89 -58.79 54.07 25.90
CA PHE A 89 -58.41 52.79 25.31
C PHE A 89 -57.64 53.01 24.00
N ARG A 90 -56.57 52.25 23.78
CA ARG A 90 -55.90 52.16 22.47
C ARG A 90 -56.67 51.21 21.56
N LEU A 91 -56.65 51.45 20.26
CA LEU A 91 -57.08 50.42 19.32
C LEU A 91 -56.09 49.23 19.34
N PRO A 92 -56.57 47.97 19.35
CA PRO A 92 -55.70 46.80 19.46
C PRO A 92 -54.65 46.72 18.34
N ASP A 93 -53.47 46.16 18.67
CA ASP A 93 -52.33 46.04 17.76
C ASP A 93 -52.68 45.36 16.42
N PHE A 94 -53.63 44.42 16.38
CA PHE A 94 -54.00 43.75 15.12
C PHE A 94 -54.71 44.67 14.11
N ILE A 95 -55.23 45.82 14.54
CA ILE A 95 -55.84 46.84 13.67
C ILE A 95 -54.83 47.94 13.30
N THR A 96 -53.91 48.28 14.21
CA THR A 96 -52.99 49.42 14.07
C THR A 96 -51.60 49.05 13.56
N LYS A 97 -51.24 47.76 13.56
CA LYS A 97 -49.93 47.27 13.13
C LYS A 97 -49.86 47.14 11.61
N ILE A 98 -49.04 47.99 11.01
CA ILE A 98 -48.74 47.94 9.57
C ILE A 98 -47.76 46.79 9.33
N TYR A 99 -48.17 45.79 8.57
CA TYR A 99 -47.31 44.71 8.11
C TYR A 99 -46.67 45.12 6.79
N THR A 100 -45.46 45.67 6.86
CA THR A 100 -44.67 46.01 5.68
C THR A 100 -43.45 45.08 5.58
N PRO A 101 -43.13 44.56 4.37
CA PRO A 101 -41.92 43.76 4.15
C PRO A 101 -40.62 44.58 4.23
N PHE A 102 -40.69 45.92 4.22
CA PHE A 102 -39.51 46.81 4.27
C PHE A 102 -39.72 47.99 5.21
N ASP A 103 -38.67 48.34 5.98
CA ASP A 103 -38.69 49.48 6.89
C ASP A 103 -38.44 50.78 6.08
N GLU A 104 -39.44 51.67 6.07
CA GLU A 104 -39.43 52.91 5.27
C GLU A 104 -38.26 53.84 5.61
N LYS A 105 -37.65 53.71 6.80
CA LYS A 105 -36.44 54.45 7.17
C LYS A 105 -35.25 54.20 6.24
N PHE A 106 -35.24 53.08 5.53
CA PHE A 106 -34.22 52.73 4.54
C PHE A 106 -34.63 53.06 3.10
N ILE A 107 -35.82 53.62 2.90
CA ILE A 107 -36.33 54.03 1.59
C ILE A 107 -36.03 55.52 1.40
N GLN A 108 -34.99 55.81 0.63
CA GLN A 108 -34.62 57.18 0.29
C GLN A 108 -35.57 57.73 -0.78
N PRO A 109 -36.21 58.90 -0.59
CA PRO A 109 -37.04 59.51 -1.64
C PRO A 109 -36.14 59.99 -2.79
N ASN A 110 -36.50 59.63 -4.02
CA ASN A 110 -35.79 59.87 -5.28
C ASN A 110 -34.88 61.12 -5.29
N GLY A 111 -33.60 60.92 -4.97
CA GLY A 111 -32.51 61.80 -5.35
C GLY A 111 -31.83 61.25 -6.60
N THR A 112 -31.52 62.12 -7.56
CA THR A 112 -30.72 61.81 -8.75
C THR A 112 -29.33 61.34 -8.35
N ASN A 113 -29.17 60.05 -8.06
CA ASN A 113 -27.91 59.47 -7.64
C ASN A 113 -27.17 58.90 -8.85
N THR A 114 -26.15 59.61 -9.33
CA THR A 114 -25.19 59.18 -10.37
C THR A 114 -24.08 58.27 -9.82
N GLY A 115 -24.26 57.71 -8.62
CA GLY A 115 -23.37 56.71 -8.03
C GLY A 115 -23.62 55.32 -8.60
N LYS A 116 -22.55 54.54 -8.78
CA LYS A 116 -22.58 53.16 -9.25
C LYS A 116 -23.38 52.30 -8.25
N LEU A 117 -24.60 51.91 -8.62
CA LEU A 117 -25.46 51.06 -7.81
C LEU A 117 -24.89 49.63 -7.77
N TYR A 118 -24.67 49.11 -6.56
CA TYR A 118 -24.35 47.71 -6.33
C TYR A 118 -25.62 46.95 -5.96
N SER A 119 -26.03 46.00 -6.80
CA SER A 119 -27.09 45.04 -6.47
C SER A 119 -26.51 43.88 -5.67
N LEU A 120 -27.05 43.63 -4.47
CA LEU A 120 -26.80 42.42 -3.67
C LEU A 120 -27.56 41.18 -4.21
N THR A 121 -28.39 41.36 -5.23
CA THR A 121 -29.11 40.26 -5.91
C THR A 121 -28.90 40.36 -7.41
N THR A 122 -27.74 39.88 -7.87
CA THR A 122 -27.62 39.49 -9.27
C THR A 122 -28.52 38.26 -9.48
N ASN A 123 -29.66 38.44 -10.17
CA ASN A 123 -30.45 37.34 -10.76
C ASN A 123 -29.68 36.55 -11.84
N LYS A 124 -28.36 36.70 -11.93
CA LYS A 124 -27.53 35.71 -12.60
C LYS A 124 -27.54 34.49 -11.70
N LYS A 125 -28.22 33.41 -12.14
CA LYS A 125 -27.93 32.07 -11.63
C LYS A 125 -26.41 31.97 -11.49
N ALA A 126 -25.92 31.65 -10.30
CA ALA A 126 -24.51 31.33 -10.14
C ALA A 126 -24.20 30.32 -11.23
N SER A 127 -23.29 30.67 -12.15
CA SER A 127 -22.81 29.74 -13.16
C SER A 127 -22.45 28.47 -12.41
N GLU A 128 -23.15 27.37 -12.65
CA GLU A 128 -22.70 26.07 -12.16
C GLU A 128 -21.30 25.89 -12.74
N ILE A 129 -20.29 26.01 -11.90
CA ILE A 129 -18.91 25.75 -12.29
C ILE A 129 -18.86 24.23 -12.51
N LYS A 130 -19.10 23.82 -13.75
CA LYS A 130 -18.91 22.45 -14.20
C LYS A 130 -17.44 22.26 -14.49
N LEU A 131 -16.69 21.84 -13.47
CA LEU A 131 -15.35 21.34 -13.68
C LEU A 131 -15.46 20.03 -14.48
N PHE A 132 -14.64 19.89 -15.52
CA PHE A 132 -14.56 18.67 -16.32
C PHE A 132 -15.87 18.24 -16.99
N ASP A 133 -16.68 19.17 -17.52
CA ASP A 133 -17.93 18.86 -18.23
C ASP A 133 -17.70 17.85 -19.38
N GLY A 134 -18.42 16.74 -19.36
CA GLY A 134 -18.23 15.62 -20.30
C GLY A 134 -17.21 14.54 -19.87
N LEU A 135 -16.52 14.74 -18.74
CA LEU A 135 -15.57 13.78 -18.17
C LEU A 135 -16.09 13.21 -16.84
N GLN A 136 -15.83 11.93 -16.62
CA GLN A 136 -16.01 11.25 -15.35
C GLN A 136 -14.74 11.43 -14.53
N THR A 137 -14.88 12.02 -13.35
CA THR A 137 -13.78 12.20 -12.41
C THR A 137 -14.06 11.39 -11.15
N LYS A 138 -13.00 10.87 -10.53
CA LYS A 138 -13.07 10.17 -9.25
C LYS A 138 -11.80 10.47 -8.47
N GLY A 139 -11.95 10.67 -7.15
CA GLY A 139 -10.82 10.86 -6.25
C GLY A 139 -10.88 12.18 -5.50
N PHE A 140 -9.74 12.64 -4.98
CA PHE A 140 -9.64 13.85 -4.18
C PHE A 140 -8.28 14.56 -4.31
N ILE A 141 -8.29 15.86 -4.04
CA ILE A 141 -7.09 16.69 -3.87
C ILE A 141 -7.17 17.33 -2.50
N THR A 142 -6.12 17.16 -1.71
CA THR A 142 -6.00 17.68 -0.36
C THR A 142 -4.75 18.53 -0.28
N ARG A 143 -4.90 19.75 0.23
CA ARG A 143 -3.81 20.66 0.58
C ARG A 143 -4.07 21.18 1.98
N GLY A 144 -3.16 20.92 2.90
CA GLY A 144 -3.27 21.37 4.27
C GLY A 144 -1.96 21.92 4.81
N ILE A 145 -2.08 22.79 5.79
CA ILE A 145 -0.97 23.32 6.58
C ILE A 145 -1.31 23.06 8.03
N THR A 146 -0.38 22.45 8.75
CA THR A 146 -0.47 22.23 10.19
C THR A 146 0.64 23.01 10.87
N SER A 147 0.32 23.77 11.89
CA SER A 147 1.27 24.58 12.65
C SER A 147 0.89 24.58 14.12
N GLY A 148 1.89 24.59 14.99
CA GLY A 148 1.68 24.68 16.42
C GLY A 148 2.79 25.45 17.11
N ASN A 149 2.69 25.59 18.41
CA ASN A 149 3.75 26.21 19.23
C ASN A 149 4.86 25.23 19.63
N ASN A 150 4.67 23.92 19.36
CA ASN A 150 5.63 22.85 19.62
C ASN A 150 6.09 22.14 18.33
N GLN A 151 5.71 22.65 17.15
CA GLN A 151 6.10 22.10 15.85
C GLN A 151 6.16 23.21 14.80
N ASN A 152 7.08 23.07 13.84
CA ASN A 152 7.14 23.96 12.68
C ASN A 152 5.89 23.83 11.81
N ALA A 153 5.70 24.78 10.88
CA ALA A 153 4.63 24.70 9.91
C ALA A 153 4.94 23.60 8.88
N VAL A 154 4.15 22.52 8.90
CA VAL A 154 4.29 21.38 8.00
C VAL A 154 3.14 21.40 6.98
N THR A 155 3.47 21.12 5.72
CA THR A 155 2.48 21.02 4.64
C THR A 155 2.07 19.56 4.45
N ASN A 156 0.76 19.30 4.42
CA ASN A 156 0.20 17.98 4.16
C ASN A 156 -0.49 18.00 2.80
N SER A 157 -0.03 17.19 1.87
CA SER A 157 -0.46 17.17 0.49
C SER A 157 -0.80 15.73 0.09
N ALA A 158 -2.01 15.53 -0.39
CA ALA A 158 -2.42 14.27 -0.99
C ALA A 158 -3.27 14.55 -2.22
N LEU A 159 -2.97 13.89 -3.33
CA LEU A 159 -3.67 13.99 -4.61
C LEU A 159 -3.86 12.56 -5.09
N ASP A 160 -5.10 12.20 -5.37
CA ASP A 160 -5.49 10.93 -5.99
C ASP A 160 -6.65 11.28 -6.92
N LEU A 161 -6.40 11.34 -8.22
CA LEU A 161 -7.38 11.80 -9.20
C LEU A 161 -7.36 10.94 -10.45
N GLU A 162 -8.47 10.25 -10.67
CA GLU A 162 -8.79 9.55 -11.91
C GLU A 162 -9.71 10.43 -12.76
N ILE A 163 -9.37 10.62 -14.03
CA ILE A 163 -10.18 11.34 -15.01
C ILE A 163 -10.38 10.44 -16.22
N SER A 164 -11.61 10.28 -16.70
CA SER A 164 -11.88 9.54 -17.93
C SER A 164 -13.09 10.11 -18.68
N GLY A 165 -13.03 10.20 -20.00
CA GLY A 165 -14.18 10.61 -20.80
C GLY A 165 -13.83 11.28 -22.11
N LYS A 166 -14.83 11.74 -22.85
CA LYS A 166 -14.65 12.36 -24.16
C LYS A 166 -14.47 13.88 -24.03
N LEU A 167 -13.31 14.39 -24.45
CA LEU A 167 -13.05 15.83 -24.59
C LEU A 167 -13.76 16.43 -25.81
N SER A 168 -13.96 15.62 -26.86
CA SER A 168 -14.71 15.97 -28.06
C SER A 168 -15.39 14.72 -28.63
N LYS A 169 -16.04 14.79 -29.79
CA LYS A 169 -16.69 13.62 -30.43
C LYS A 169 -15.71 12.45 -30.59
N ASP A 170 -14.46 12.75 -30.91
CA ASP A 170 -13.44 11.79 -31.37
C ASP A 170 -12.24 11.68 -30.40
N VAL A 171 -12.05 12.64 -29.49
CA VAL A 171 -10.92 12.66 -28.53
C VAL A 171 -11.37 12.22 -27.14
N THR A 172 -10.69 11.21 -26.59
CA THR A 172 -10.88 10.68 -25.24
C THR A 172 -9.68 11.04 -24.37
N LEU A 173 -9.93 11.44 -23.13
CA LEU A 173 -8.93 11.68 -22.08
C LEU A 173 -9.03 10.58 -21.03
N ARG A 174 -7.89 10.09 -20.57
CA ARG A 174 -7.71 9.25 -19.40
C ARG A 174 -6.54 9.80 -18.59
N ALA A 175 -6.69 10.01 -17.30
CA ALA A 175 -5.58 10.39 -16.44
C ALA A 175 -5.69 9.67 -15.09
N ASN A 176 -4.54 9.35 -14.51
CA ASN A 176 -4.41 8.96 -13.12
C ASN A 176 -3.29 9.80 -12.52
N ILE A 177 -3.58 10.58 -11.47
CA ILE A 177 -2.62 11.48 -10.86
C ILE A 177 -2.61 11.18 -9.37
N PHE A 178 -1.48 10.68 -8.88
CA PHE A 178 -1.27 10.38 -7.48
C PHE A 178 -0.04 11.12 -6.94
N ASP A 179 -0.14 11.73 -5.77
CA ASP A 179 0.98 12.39 -5.09
C ASP A 179 0.66 12.50 -3.59
N THR A 180 1.52 11.94 -2.73
CA THR A 180 1.38 12.01 -1.27
C THR A 180 2.73 12.23 -0.62
N ASN A 181 2.78 13.12 0.38
CA ASN A 181 3.97 13.33 1.22
C ASN A 181 3.79 12.76 2.64
N ILE A 182 2.74 11.96 2.87
CA ILE A 182 2.44 11.32 4.14
C ILE A 182 3.04 9.91 4.10
N PRO A 183 4.03 9.57 4.94
CA PRO A 183 4.56 8.22 5.01
C PRO A 183 3.46 7.26 5.50
N ILE A 184 3.52 6.00 5.08
CA ILE A 184 2.66 4.93 5.60
C ILE A 184 3.49 3.94 6.37
N GLN A 185 2.86 3.23 7.31
CA GLN A 185 3.51 2.17 8.06
C GLN A 185 2.87 0.81 7.74
N GLU A 186 3.67 -0.15 7.28
CA GLU A 186 3.25 -1.53 7.00
C GLU A 186 4.20 -2.49 7.74
N ASN A 187 3.64 -3.49 8.43
CA ASN A 187 4.40 -4.42 9.31
C ASN A 187 5.30 -3.70 10.33
N GLY A 188 4.93 -2.47 10.70
CA GLY A 188 5.66 -1.61 11.61
C GLY A 188 6.85 -0.88 10.99
N TYR A 189 7.11 -1.00 9.68
CA TYR A 189 8.13 -0.21 8.98
C TYR A 189 7.50 0.92 8.18
N SER A 190 8.16 2.06 8.14
CA SER A 190 7.72 3.21 7.36
C SER A 190 8.13 3.02 5.90
N GLN A 191 7.21 3.24 4.98
CA GLN A 191 7.42 3.11 3.54
C GLN A 191 7.12 4.43 2.84
N ASN A 192 7.93 4.75 1.82
CA ASN A 192 7.68 5.91 0.96
C ASN A 192 6.93 5.46 -0.30
N ILE A 193 5.68 5.92 -0.47
CA ILE A 193 4.83 5.45 -1.58
C ILE A 193 5.23 6.06 -2.94
N THR A 194 5.98 7.17 -2.94
CA THR A 194 6.18 7.99 -4.15
C THR A 194 6.82 7.26 -5.34
N ASP A 195 7.50 6.13 -5.12
CA ASP A 195 8.11 5.34 -6.19
C ASP A 195 7.19 4.25 -6.80
N PHE A 196 5.99 4.01 -6.26
CA PHE A 196 5.10 2.90 -6.66
C PHE A 196 3.96 3.29 -7.62
N ASP A 197 3.42 4.50 -7.53
CA ASP A 197 2.19 4.86 -8.26
C ASP A 197 2.42 5.40 -9.69
N ARG A 198 1.47 5.08 -10.59
CA ARG A 198 1.48 5.44 -12.02
C ARG A 198 0.76 6.76 -12.27
N ILE A 199 1.50 7.85 -12.29
CA ILE A 199 1.04 9.22 -12.58
C ILE A 199 1.07 9.44 -14.08
N PHE A 200 -0.08 9.43 -14.79
CA PHE A 200 -0.11 9.69 -16.23
C PHE A 200 -1.33 10.49 -16.68
N ILE A 201 -1.19 11.16 -17.82
CA ILE A 201 -2.27 11.79 -18.59
C ILE A 201 -2.18 11.26 -20.02
N GLU A 202 -3.27 10.73 -20.53
CA GLU A 202 -3.39 10.07 -21.82
C GLU A 202 -4.56 10.67 -22.61
N MET A 203 -4.29 11.18 -23.80
CA MET A 203 -5.29 11.63 -24.76
C MET A 203 -5.20 10.76 -26.01
N PHE A 204 -6.32 10.29 -26.53
CA PHE A 204 -6.33 9.42 -27.70
C PHE A 204 -7.59 9.57 -28.56
N THR A 205 -7.44 9.18 -29.82
CA THR A 205 -8.48 8.99 -30.83
C THR A 205 -8.33 7.59 -31.43
N ASP A 206 -9.13 7.27 -32.45
CA ASP A 206 -8.94 6.03 -33.22
C ASP A 206 -7.60 5.99 -34.01
N ASN A 207 -6.97 7.16 -34.26
CA ASN A 207 -5.79 7.28 -35.12
C ASN A 207 -4.54 7.78 -34.40
N TRP A 208 -4.62 8.32 -33.19
CA TRP A 208 -3.43 8.79 -32.46
C TRP A 208 -3.63 8.72 -30.96
N ARG A 209 -2.53 8.61 -30.23
CA ARG A 209 -2.48 8.57 -28.77
C ARG A 209 -1.27 9.36 -28.29
N VAL A 210 -1.47 10.19 -27.27
CA VAL A 210 -0.42 10.95 -26.60
C VAL A 210 -0.54 10.66 -25.11
N ARG A 211 0.53 10.17 -24.50
CA ARG A 211 0.59 9.89 -23.07
C ARG A 211 1.78 10.60 -22.45
N ALA A 212 1.53 11.36 -21.38
CA ALA A 212 2.53 12.09 -20.61
C ALA A 212 2.55 11.60 -19.15
N GLY A 213 3.69 11.73 -18.49
CA GLY A 213 3.93 11.18 -17.15
C GLY A 213 4.48 9.76 -17.25
N ASP A 214 3.99 8.85 -16.43
CA ASP A 214 4.48 7.48 -16.35
C ASP A 214 3.99 6.66 -17.51
N ILE A 215 4.96 6.13 -18.24
CA ILE A 215 4.76 5.31 -19.42
C ILE A 215 5.56 4.01 -19.27
N SER A 216 4.95 2.93 -19.71
CA SER A 216 5.63 1.65 -19.86
C SER A 216 6.06 1.58 -21.33
N LEU A 217 7.35 1.73 -21.59
CA LEU A 217 7.90 1.50 -22.91
C LEU A 217 8.15 0.01 -23.06
N GLU A 218 7.62 -0.59 -24.11
CA GLU A 218 7.83 -2.00 -24.39
C GLU A 218 8.03 -2.25 -25.88
N ASN A 219 8.84 -3.24 -26.18
CA ASN A 219 8.95 -3.81 -27.52
C ASN A 219 8.94 -5.32 -27.38
N THR A 220 7.98 -5.95 -28.06
CA THR A 220 7.80 -7.42 -28.09
C THR A 220 7.86 -7.97 -29.52
N THR A 221 8.07 -7.11 -30.52
CA THR A 221 8.04 -7.44 -31.95
C THR A 221 9.43 -7.63 -32.55
N SER A 222 10.43 -6.87 -32.09
CA SER A 222 11.83 -7.01 -32.50
C SER A 222 12.50 -8.16 -31.74
N TYR A 223 13.24 -8.99 -32.47
CA TYR A 223 14.01 -10.08 -31.87
C TYR A 223 15.22 -9.57 -31.08
N PHE A 224 15.93 -8.54 -31.56
CA PHE A 224 17.12 -8.01 -30.91
C PHE A 224 16.85 -6.82 -29.96
N LEU A 225 15.62 -6.30 -29.90
CA LEU A 225 15.23 -5.26 -28.94
C LEU A 225 13.97 -5.64 -28.15
N PRO A 226 13.91 -6.82 -27.49
CA PRO A 226 12.86 -7.06 -26.52
C PRO A 226 13.19 -6.27 -25.25
N PHE A 227 12.27 -5.41 -24.81
CA PHE A 227 12.42 -4.74 -23.51
C PHE A 227 11.06 -4.35 -22.94
N THR A 228 11.02 -4.18 -21.63
CA THR A 228 9.91 -3.54 -20.91
C THR A 228 10.51 -2.62 -19.86
N LYS A 229 10.18 -1.33 -19.88
CA LYS A 229 10.80 -0.35 -19.00
C LYS A 229 9.80 0.68 -18.50
N GLN A 230 9.80 0.90 -17.19
CA GLN A 230 8.97 1.93 -16.55
C GLN A 230 9.75 3.25 -16.51
N VAL A 231 9.20 4.28 -17.16
CA VAL A 231 9.86 5.58 -17.37
C VAL A 231 8.85 6.72 -17.22
N SER A 232 9.32 7.95 -17.01
CA SER A 232 8.47 9.13 -16.91
C SER A 232 8.80 10.13 -18.01
N GLY A 233 7.83 10.42 -18.89
CA GLY A 233 8.05 11.29 -20.04
C GLY A 233 6.83 11.44 -20.94
N LEU A 234 7.07 11.56 -22.24
CA LEU A 234 6.05 11.71 -23.28
C LEU A 234 6.16 10.56 -24.28
N LEU A 235 5.03 9.94 -24.62
CA LEU A 235 4.86 8.97 -25.71
C LEU A 235 3.79 9.51 -26.67
N VAL A 236 4.11 9.52 -27.95
CA VAL A 236 3.21 9.87 -29.04
C VAL A 236 3.14 8.71 -30.00
N GLU A 237 1.93 8.23 -30.29
CA GLU A 237 1.64 7.17 -31.24
C GLU A 237 0.64 7.71 -32.28
N ALA A 238 0.87 7.44 -33.56
CA ALA A 238 -0.01 7.86 -34.63
C ALA A 238 -0.10 6.81 -35.74
N LYS A 239 -1.32 6.49 -36.14
CA LYS A 239 -1.69 5.74 -37.32
C LYS A 239 -1.95 6.75 -38.45
N ILE A 240 -0.94 6.97 -39.30
CA ILE A 240 -0.99 7.94 -40.40
C ILE A 240 -2.00 7.50 -41.46
N ASN A 241 -2.06 6.19 -41.73
CA ASN A 241 -3.06 5.53 -42.56
C ASN A 241 -3.20 4.06 -42.12
N ASP A 242 -3.99 3.25 -42.84
CA ASP A 242 -4.22 1.85 -42.48
C ASP A 242 -2.96 0.97 -42.46
N GLN A 243 -1.88 1.40 -43.11
CA GLN A 243 -0.65 0.64 -43.28
C GLN A 243 0.50 1.21 -42.46
N LEU A 244 0.54 2.52 -42.21
CA LEU A 244 1.66 3.21 -41.55
C LEU A 244 1.33 3.62 -40.12
N LYS A 245 2.09 3.08 -39.16
CA LYS A 245 2.09 3.46 -37.74
C LYS A 245 3.44 4.05 -37.37
N VAL A 246 3.43 5.08 -36.54
CA VAL A 246 4.63 5.71 -36.00
C VAL A 246 4.46 5.93 -34.51
N ALA A 247 5.52 5.71 -33.74
CA ALA A 247 5.58 6.02 -32.32
C ALA A 247 6.90 6.72 -31.99
N ALA A 248 6.85 7.67 -31.07
CA ALA A 248 8.02 8.39 -30.60
C ALA A 248 7.87 8.68 -29.11
N SER A 249 8.95 8.52 -28.35
CA SER A 249 8.96 8.79 -26.92
C SER A 249 10.23 9.49 -26.49
N GLY A 250 10.10 10.29 -25.44
CA GLY A 250 11.21 10.94 -24.74
C GLY A 250 10.90 11.00 -23.25
N ALA A 251 11.74 10.40 -22.42
CA ALA A 251 11.48 10.20 -21.00
C ALA A 251 12.77 10.19 -20.17
N VAL A 252 12.59 10.21 -18.85
CA VAL A 252 13.62 9.95 -17.85
C VAL A 252 13.39 8.57 -17.25
N VAL A 253 14.44 7.79 -17.12
CA VAL A 253 14.39 6.43 -16.55
C VAL A 253 14.27 6.52 -15.03
N ARG A 254 13.36 5.73 -14.44
CA ARG A 254 13.11 5.72 -12.98
C ARG A 254 14.11 4.91 -12.17
N GLY A 255 14.82 3.98 -12.80
CA GLY A 255 15.75 3.07 -12.15
C GLY A 255 16.48 2.14 -13.12
N GLN A 256 17.40 1.34 -12.61
CA GLN A 256 18.23 0.44 -13.41
C GLN A 256 17.57 -0.95 -13.52
N PHE A 257 17.70 -1.59 -14.68
CA PHE A 257 17.27 -2.98 -14.87
C PHE A 257 18.37 -3.93 -14.38
N SER A 258 17.97 -5.00 -13.71
CA SER A 258 18.87 -6.06 -13.26
C SER A 258 18.20 -7.44 -13.33
N SER A 259 19.04 -8.46 -13.34
CA SER A 259 18.65 -9.86 -13.32
C SER A 259 19.32 -10.54 -12.13
N TYR A 260 18.52 -11.05 -11.20
CA TYR A 260 18.99 -11.81 -10.06
C TYR A 260 18.69 -13.30 -10.25
N ASN A 261 19.71 -14.13 -10.04
CA ASN A 261 19.60 -15.58 -10.17
C ASN A 261 19.91 -16.24 -8.83
N THR A 262 19.06 -17.16 -8.41
CA THR A 262 19.27 -17.99 -7.23
C THR A 262 18.71 -19.39 -7.46
N ILE A 263 19.09 -20.33 -6.59
CA ILE A 263 18.55 -21.68 -6.60
C ILE A 263 17.62 -21.80 -5.40
N GLY A 264 16.46 -22.44 -5.60
CA GLY A 264 15.53 -22.73 -4.52
C GLY A 264 16.19 -23.54 -3.40
N VAL A 265 15.53 -23.59 -2.25
CA VAL A 265 15.94 -24.43 -1.12
C VAL A 265 14.81 -25.43 -0.89
N GLU A 266 15.15 -26.68 -0.58
CA GLU A 266 14.18 -27.76 -0.53
C GLU A 266 13.13 -27.51 0.55
N GLY A 267 11.86 -27.40 0.12
CA GLY A 267 10.76 -27.10 1.04
C GLY A 267 10.93 -25.75 1.75
N ASN A 268 11.44 -24.73 1.07
CA ASN A 268 11.45 -23.36 1.57
C ASN A 268 10.68 -22.47 0.60
N GLN A 269 9.56 -21.88 1.06
CA GLN A 269 8.75 -20.98 0.24
C GLN A 269 9.28 -19.53 0.21
N GLY A 270 10.32 -19.20 0.96
CA GLY A 270 10.80 -17.83 1.12
C GLY A 270 10.41 -17.25 2.48
N PRO A 271 10.67 -15.95 2.69
CA PRO A 271 11.18 -14.99 1.71
C PRO A 271 12.61 -15.29 1.22
N TYR A 272 12.88 -14.98 -0.04
CA TYR A 272 14.21 -14.98 -0.67
C TYR A 272 14.63 -13.54 -0.95
N LYS A 273 15.82 -13.15 -0.49
CA LYS A 273 16.38 -11.82 -0.75
C LYS A 273 16.81 -11.65 -2.19
N ILE A 274 16.36 -10.58 -2.82
CA ILE A 274 16.75 -10.14 -4.16
C ILE A 274 17.85 -9.08 -4.01
N LEU A 275 18.92 -9.21 -4.80
CA LEU A 275 20.08 -8.31 -4.77
C LEU A 275 20.16 -7.48 -6.04
N GLY A 276 20.66 -6.24 -5.91
CA GLY A 276 20.96 -5.34 -7.03
C GLY A 276 22.17 -5.78 -7.84
N THR A 277 22.49 -5.00 -8.89
CA THR A 277 23.56 -5.30 -9.86
C THR A 277 24.95 -5.39 -9.22
N ASN A 278 25.21 -4.61 -8.16
CA ASN A 278 26.48 -4.62 -7.42
C ASN A 278 26.37 -5.38 -6.09
N ASN A 279 25.44 -6.34 -5.98
CA ASN A 279 25.11 -7.07 -4.75
C ASN A 279 24.58 -6.16 -3.62
N GLU A 280 23.93 -5.06 -3.96
CA GLU A 280 23.24 -4.22 -2.98
C GLU A 280 22.05 -4.99 -2.38
N THR A 281 21.95 -4.98 -1.06
CA THR A 281 20.85 -5.61 -0.31
C THR A 281 19.71 -4.62 -0.03
N ALA A 282 20.00 -3.32 -0.01
CA ALA A 282 19.04 -2.23 0.12
C ALA A 282 18.54 -1.79 -1.26
N ILE A 283 17.68 -2.58 -1.89
CA ILE A 283 17.09 -2.22 -3.18
C ILE A 283 15.60 -1.97 -3.05
N LEU A 284 15.13 -0.89 -3.70
CA LEU A 284 13.72 -0.60 -3.87
C LEU A 284 13.31 -1.05 -5.27
N ILE A 285 12.60 -2.17 -5.36
CA ILE A 285 12.16 -2.72 -6.65
C ILE A 285 10.95 -1.91 -7.13
N ILE A 286 10.98 -1.51 -8.40
CA ILE A 286 9.87 -0.78 -9.03
C ILE A 286 8.73 -1.75 -9.28
N GLU A 287 7.56 -1.46 -8.71
CA GLU A 287 6.41 -2.33 -8.80
C GLU A 287 5.99 -2.64 -10.25
N GLY A 288 5.79 -3.93 -10.54
CA GLY A 288 5.32 -4.39 -11.85
C GLY A 288 6.39 -4.34 -12.95
N SER A 289 7.64 -4.06 -12.58
CA SER A 289 8.78 -4.24 -13.47
C SER A 289 9.30 -5.68 -13.48
N GLU A 290 8.94 -6.49 -12.48
CA GLU A 290 9.49 -7.81 -12.27
C GLU A 290 8.91 -8.89 -13.19
N LYS A 291 9.77 -9.81 -13.65
CA LYS A 291 9.42 -11.06 -14.32
C LYS A 291 10.18 -12.19 -13.64
N VAL A 292 9.44 -13.09 -13.00
CA VAL A 292 10.02 -14.23 -12.27
C VAL A 292 9.91 -15.48 -13.12
N PHE A 293 11.03 -16.15 -13.32
CA PHE A 293 11.15 -17.39 -14.07
C PHE A 293 11.61 -18.52 -13.16
N ILE A 294 10.92 -19.66 -13.23
CA ILE A 294 11.33 -20.91 -12.57
C ILE A 294 11.69 -21.91 -13.66
N ASN A 295 12.95 -22.34 -13.71
CA ASN A 295 13.47 -23.23 -14.76
C ASN A 295 13.14 -22.74 -16.19
N GLY A 296 13.22 -21.42 -16.40
CA GLY A 296 12.91 -20.75 -17.67
C GLY A 296 11.42 -20.49 -17.94
N ILE A 297 10.51 -20.86 -17.04
CA ILE A 297 9.06 -20.65 -17.18
C ILE A 297 8.64 -19.42 -16.39
N LEU A 298 8.02 -18.43 -17.05
CA LEU A 298 7.45 -17.24 -16.39
C LEU A 298 6.26 -17.63 -15.50
N ILE A 299 6.35 -17.29 -14.22
CA ILE A 299 5.28 -17.52 -13.23
C ILE A 299 4.55 -16.20 -12.89
N LYS A 300 3.40 -16.28 -12.21
CA LYS A 300 2.50 -15.14 -11.99
C LYS A 300 2.51 -14.62 -10.56
N ARG A 301 2.59 -13.30 -10.41
CA ARG A 301 2.46 -12.57 -9.14
C ARG A 301 1.02 -12.56 -8.61
N GLY A 302 0.84 -12.68 -7.29
CA GLY A 302 -0.40 -12.41 -6.55
C GLY A 302 -0.65 -13.42 -5.42
N GLU A 303 -1.41 -13.02 -4.39
CA GLU A 303 -1.74 -13.87 -3.23
C GLU A 303 -2.44 -15.20 -3.58
N GLU A 304 -3.19 -15.21 -4.69
CA GLU A 304 -3.86 -16.41 -5.22
C GLU A 304 -3.16 -17.01 -6.46
N ASN A 305 -1.98 -16.51 -6.83
CA ASN A 305 -1.19 -16.99 -7.97
C ASN A 305 0.05 -17.78 -7.46
N ASP A 306 1.23 -17.57 -8.05
CA ASP A 306 2.42 -18.39 -7.78
C ASP A 306 3.35 -17.79 -6.71
N TYR A 307 3.45 -16.46 -6.62
CA TYR A 307 4.36 -15.75 -5.70
C TYR A 307 3.88 -14.34 -5.34
N THR A 308 4.40 -13.79 -4.25
CA THR A 308 4.32 -12.39 -3.83
C THR A 308 5.72 -11.79 -3.70
N ILE A 309 5.83 -10.46 -3.75
CA ILE A 309 7.10 -9.74 -3.61
C ILE A 309 6.90 -8.53 -2.69
N ASP A 310 7.76 -8.38 -1.70
CA ASP A 310 7.89 -7.14 -0.94
C ASP A 310 8.87 -6.23 -1.70
N TYR A 311 8.34 -5.16 -2.29
CA TYR A 311 9.12 -4.23 -3.12
C TYR A 311 10.09 -3.37 -2.31
N ASN A 312 9.80 -3.11 -1.03
CA ASN A 312 10.63 -2.30 -0.14
C ASN A 312 11.78 -3.11 0.43
N LEU A 313 11.49 -4.34 0.84
CA LEU A 313 12.51 -5.26 1.33
C LEU A 313 13.27 -5.93 0.18
N GLY A 314 12.75 -5.92 -1.04
CA GLY A 314 13.35 -6.65 -2.16
C GLY A 314 13.35 -8.16 -1.87
N GLU A 315 12.22 -8.70 -1.44
CA GLU A 315 12.08 -10.10 -1.01
C GLU A 315 10.93 -10.79 -1.75
N ILE A 316 11.13 -12.03 -2.21
CA ILE A 316 10.11 -12.82 -2.90
C ILE A 316 9.68 -14.04 -2.06
N GLU A 317 8.37 -14.26 -1.93
CA GLU A 317 7.79 -15.43 -1.29
C GLU A 317 6.92 -16.20 -2.29
N PHE A 318 6.99 -17.53 -2.30
CA PHE A 318 6.20 -18.40 -3.14
C PHE A 318 4.98 -18.91 -2.39
N ASN A 319 3.83 -18.92 -3.05
CA ASN A 319 2.61 -19.38 -2.42
C ASN A 319 2.65 -20.90 -2.17
N THR A 320 1.93 -21.35 -1.13
CA THR A 320 1.89 -22.77 -0.75
C THR A 320 1.45 -23.71 -1.88
N THR A 321 0.71 -23.21 -2.87
CA THR A 321 0.28 -23.96 -4.07
C THR A 321 1.38 -24.14 -5.13
N TYR A 322 2.56 -23.53 -4.95
CA TYR A 322 3.72 -23.62 -5.84
C TYR A 322 5.00 -24.08 -5.09
N PRO A 323 5.12 -25.37 -4.73
CA PRO A 323 6.19 -25.85 -3.85
C PRO A 323 7.60 -25.80 -4.47
N ILE A 324 8.48 -24.96 -3.92
CA ILE A 324 9.90 -24.86 -4.27
C ILE A 324 10.76 -26.08 -3.87
N THR A 325 11.76 -26.41 -4.70
CA THR A 325 12.78 -27.47 -4.47
C THR A 325 14.20 -26.93 -4.64
N ASN A 326 15.20 -27.66 -4.15
CA ASN A 326 16.61 -27.25 -4.26
C ASN A 326 17.27 -27.39 -5.65
N ASP A 327 16.50 -27.72 -6.69
CA ASP A 327 16.93 -27.80 -8.08
C ASP A 327 16.18 -26.84 -9.00
N MET A 328 15.23 -26.07 -8.46
CA MET A 328 14.56 -25.00 -9.18
C MET A 328 15.49 -23.80 -9.31
N ARG A 329 15.76 -23.39 -10.54
CA ARG A 329 16.47 -22.14 -10.84
C ARG A 329 15.48 -21.01 -10.86
N ILE A 330 15.66 -20.06 -9.95
CA ILE A 330 14.84 -18.88 -9.80
C ILE A 330 15.60 -17.73 -10.46
N GLN A 331 15.02 -17.17 -11.50
CA GLN A 331 15.54 -15.97 -12.14
C GLN A 331 14.51 -14.85 -12.03
N ILE A 332 14.95 -13.68 -11.61
CA ILE A 332 14.11 -12.51 -11.40
C ILE A 332 14.71 -11.37 -12.21
N ASP A 333 14.02 -10.98 -13.27
CA ASP A 333 14.36 -9.78 -14.04
C ASP A 333 13.51 -8.63 -13.50
N PHE A 334 14.10 -7.50 -13.09
CA PHE A 334 13.37 -6.40 -12.44
C PHE A 334 14.06 -5.05 -12.66
N GLN A 335 13.34 -3.97 -12.42
CA GLN A 335 13.89 -2.62 -12.35
C GLN A 335 13.92 -2.18 -10.89
N TYR A 336 15.01 -1.59 -10.41
CA TYR A 336 15.10 -1.05 -9.05
C TYR A 336 15.59 0.40 -9.07
N SER A 337 15.24 1.15 -8.02
CA SER A 337 15.60 2.56 -7.89
C SER A 337 17.11 2.69 -7.64
N GLU A 338 17.85 3.00 -8.69
CA GLU A 338 19.25 3.41 -8.65
C GLU A 338 19.32 4.74 -9.39
N ARG A 339 19.66 5.83 -8.68
CA ARG A 339 19.65 7.19 -9.22
C ARG A 339 21.03 7.83 -9.09
N ASN A 340 22.05 7.24 -9.69
CA ASN A 340 23.39 7.85 -9.71
C ASN A 340 23.46 9.06 -10.65
N TYR A 341 22.83 8.97 -11.83
CA TYR A 341 22.77 10.05 -12.83
C TYR A 341 21.35 10.24 -13.36
N THR A 342 21.03 11.45 -13.84
CA THR A 342 19.81 11.65 -14.64
C THR A 342 19.95 10.90 -15.96
N ARG A 343 19.06 9.94 -16.21
CA ARG A 343 19.12 9.10 -17.40
C ARG A 343 17.98 9.38 -18.36
N PHE A 344 18.31 9.84 -19.56
CA PHE A 344 17.33 10.11 -20.61
C PHE A 344 17.17 8.89 -21.52
N ILE A 345 15.93 8.58 -21.88
CA ILE A 345 15.59 7.53 -22.81
C ILE A 345 14.70 8.08 -23.92
N THR A 346 14.97 7.66 -25.15
CA THR A 346 14.09 7.85 -26.29
C THR A 346 13.91 6.52 -27.00
N TYR A 347 12.66 6.20 -27.33
CA TYR A 347 12.30 5.05 -28.13
C TYR A 347 11.36 5.48 -29.24
N ASN A 348 11.70 5.16 -30.47
CA ASN A 348 10.97 5.53 -31.66
C ASN A 348 10.75 4.31 -32.54
N GLU A 349 9.57 4.21 -33.14
CA GLU A 349 9.16 3.17 -34.05
C GLU A 349 8.51 3.79 -35.29
N ALA A 350 8.80 3.23 -36.46
CA ALA A 350 7.98 3.44 -37.65
C ALA A 350 7.75 2.10 -38.33
N SER A 351 6.49 1.68 -38.44
CA SER A 351 6.09 0.40 -39.03
C SER A 351 5.11 0.61 -40.18
N TYR A 352 5.40 -0.04 -41.31
CA TYR A 352 4.56 -0.11 -42.49
C TYR A 352 4.13 -1.56 -42.71
N GLU A 353 2.83 -1.82 -42.72
CA GLU A 353 2.20 -3.13 -42.93
C GLU A 353 1.44 -3.14 -44.27
N GLY A 354 2.02 -3.75 -45.30
CA GLY A 354 1.35 -4.03 -46.57
C GLY A 354 0.95 -5.51 -46.72
N GLU A 355 0.19 -5.86 -47.76
CA GLU A 355 -0.27 -7.25 -47.96
C GLU A 355 0.85 -8.26 -48.19
N LYS A 356 1.89 -7.87 -48.95
CA LYS A 356 3.02 -8.74 -49.31
C LYS A 356 4.34 -8.35 -48.66
N PHE A 357 4.42 -7.15 -48.09
CA PHE A 357 5.65 -6.61 -47.56
C PHE A 357 5.33 -5.72 -46.37
N SER A 358 6.04 -5.95 -45.27
CA SER A 358 6.05 -5.07 -44.11
C SER A 358 7.48 -4.73 -43.74
N ILE A 359 7.67 -3.53 -43.20
CA ILE A 359 8.96 -3.03 -42.73
C ILE A 359 8.75 -2.22 -41.45
N ALA A 360 9.60 -2.41 -40.46
CA ALA A 360 9.61 -1.64 -39.24
C ALA A 360 11.04 -1.17 -38.93
N GLY A 361 11.17 0.08 -38.50
CA GLY A 361 12.40 0.66 -37.99
C GLY A 361 12.23 1.02 -36.52
N TYR A 362 13.21 0.67 -35.69
CA TYR A 362 13.22 0.99 -34.27
C TYR A 362 14.51 1.73 -33.91
N PHE A 363 14.40 2.78 -33.12
CA PHE A 363 15.53 3.50 -32.55
C PHE A 363 15.36 3.62 -31.04
N TYR A 364 16.31 3.07 -30.31
CA TYR A 364 16.41 3.13 -28.86
C TYR A 364 17.68 3.88 -28.47
N SER A 365 17.59 4.83 -27.55
CA SER A 365 18.76 5.49 -26.98
C SER A 365 18.50 5.79 -25.51
N GLU A 366 19.37 5.29 -24.65
CA GLU A 366 19.41 5.51 -23.22
C GLU A 366 20.78 6.09 -22.86
N ASN A 367 20.81 7.27 -22.24
CA ASN A 367 22.05 8.01 -22.02
C ASN A 367 22.05 8.72 -20.67
N ASP A 368 23.09 8.48 -19.87
CA ASP A 368 23.32 9.18 -18.61
C ASP A 368 23.85 10.59 -18.86
N ALA A 369 23.30 11.56 -18.13
CA ALA A 369 23.81 12.91 -18.09
C ALA A 369 25.06 12.97 -17.19
N LYS A 370 26.25 12.79 -17.79
CA LYS A 370 27.54 12.78 -17.08
C LYS A 370 27.83 13.99 -16.18
N ASN A 371 27.14 15.12 -16.40
CA ASN A 371 27.29 16.37 -15.64
C ASN A 371 26.09 16.66 -14.70
N GLN A 372 25.19 15.70 -14.50
CA GLN A 372 24.03 15.80 -13.60
C GLN A 372 23.93 14.54 -12.72
N PRO A 373 24.92 14.33 -11.81
CA PRO A 373 24.78 13.30 -10.78
C PRO A 373 23.58 13.62 -9.88
N ILE A 374 22.97 12.59 -9.31
CA ILE A 374 21.85 12.71 -8.37
C ILE A 374 22.24 12.16 -7.00
N GLN A 375 22.65 10.89 -6.91
CA GLN A 375 23.05 10.26 -5.64
C GLN A 375 24.57 10.21 -5.43
N GLN A 376 25.36 10.20 -6.52
CA GLN A 376 26.82 10.03 -6.46
C GLN A 376 27.54 11.32 -6.87
N ASP A 377 27.76 12.20 -5.89
CA ASP A 377 28.57 13.40 -6.08
C ASP A 377 30.06 13.02 -6.11
N LEU A 378 30.64 13.03 -7.31
CA LEU A 378 32.02 12.62 -7.54
C LEU A 378 33.02 13.76 -7.29
N THR A 379 34.05 13.51 -6.49
CA THR A 379 35.21 14.40 -6.39
C THR A 379 36.06 14.36 -7.67
N THR A 380 37.01 15.29 -7.81
CA THR A 380 37.94 15.32 -8.95
C THR A 380 38.79 14.05 -9.00
N GLU A 381 39.24 13.56 -7.86
CA GLU A 381 40.02 12.34 -7.72
C GLU A 381 39.20 11.11 -8.10
N GLN A 382 37.96 11.02 -7.62
CA GLN A 382 37.06 9.92 -7.97
C GLN A 382 36.70 9.91 -9.46
N ARG A 383 36.54 11.08 -10.09
CA ARG A 383 36.37 11.17 -11.55
C ARG A 383 37.60 10.67 -12.29
N GLN A 384 38.80 11.03 -11.83
CA GLN A 384 40.04 10.54 -12.43
C GLN A 384 40.18 9.02 -12.34
N ILE A 385 39.73 8.42 -11.22
CA ILE A 385 39.65 6.95 -11.07
C ILE A 385 38.76 6.35 -12.16
N LEU A 386 37.55 6.91 -12.37
CA LEU A 386 36.66 6.47 -13.45
C LEU A 386 37.27 6.65 -14.84
N GLU A 387 37.91 7.78 -15.13
CA GLU A 387 38.59 8.01 -16.42
C GLU A 387 39.68 6.96 -16.71
N ASN A 388 40.49 6.64 -15.69
CA ASN A 388 41.58 5.68 -15.80
C ASN A 388 41.13 4.21 -15.80
N ALA A 389 39.94 3.92 -15.25
CA ALA A 389 39.40 2.57 -15.17
C ALA A 389 38.95 2.00 -16.53
N GLY A 390 38.71 2.84 -17.54
CA GLY A 390 38.11 2.40 -18.80
C GLY A 390 36.74 1.75 -18.54
N SER A 391 36.49 0.60 -19.14
CA SER A 391 35.29 -0.22 -18.90
C SER A 391 35.46 -1.21 -17.73
N ASN A 392 36.61 -1.23 -17.05
CA ASN A 392 36.90 -2.20 -16.00
C ASN A 392 36.34 -1.79 -14.64
N THR A 393 35.23 -2.41 -14.24
CA THR A 393 34.53 -2.07 -13.00
C THR A 393 35.32 -2.40 -11.72
N ASN A 394 36.34 -3.26 -11.78
CA ASN A 394 37.16 -3.60 -10.61
C ASN A 394 38.11 -2.47 -10.22
N LEU A 395 38.39 -1.55 -11.15
CA LEU A 395 39.22 -0.36 -10.92
C LEU A 395 38.39 0.86 -10.47
N MET A 396 37.05 0.74 -10.44
CA MET A 396 36.13 1.82 -10.10
C MET A 396 35.82 1.83 -8.60
N VAL A 397 36.85 1.94 -7.76
CA VAL A 397 36.76 1.90 -6.29
C VAL A 397 37.49 3.10 -5.72
N ALA A 398 36.91 3.74 -4.69
CA ALA A 398 37.51 4.87 -3.99
C ALA A 398 37.37 4.74 -2.46
N GLU A 399 38.16 5.51 -1.71
CA GLU A 399 37.99 5.67 -0.26
C GLU A 399 36.62 6.30 0.02
N SER A 400 35.92 5.76 1.04
CA SER A 400 34.57 6.19 1.40
C SER A 400 34.50 7.38 2.36
N ALA A 401 35.62 7.70 3.02
CA ALA A 401 35.65 8.60 4.15
C ALA A 401 35.66 10.07 3.72
N TYR A 402 34.84 10.89 4.36
CA TYR A 402 34.85 12.34 4.23
C TYR A 402 34.61 13.01 5.59
N GLU A 403 35.20 14.18 5.79
CA GLU A 403 35.07 14.97 7.02
C GLU A 403 33.62 15.44 7.21
N ASP A 404 33.06 15.29 8.41
CA ASP A 404 31.68 15.65 8.75
C ASP A 404 31.62 16.27 10.15
N ALA A 405 30.59 17.09 10.39
CA ALA A 405 30.38 17.73 11.68
C ALA A 405 29.78 16.74 12.69
N PHE A 406 30.12 16.92 13.97
CA PHE A 406 29.54 16.15 15.06
C PHE A 406 28.00 16.22 15.02
N ASN A 407 27.36 15.05 15.06
CA ASN A 407 25.93 14.90 15.14
C ASN A 407 25.59 13.63 15.93
N GLU A 408 24.87 13.81 17.04
CA GLU A 408 24.38 12.74 17.92
C GLU A 408 23.47 11.69 17.22
N ASN A 409 23.00 11.96 16.00
CA ASN A 409 22.18 11.04 15.21
C ASN A 409 22.96 10.37 14.06
N LYS A 410 24.30 10.41 14.08
CA LYS A 410 25.19 9.77 13.08
C LYS A 410 26.25 8.92 13.77
N ILE A 411 26.70 7.86 13.10
CA ILE A 411 27.91 7.12 13.48
C ILE A 411 29.11 7.79 12.80
N LEU A 412 30.05 8.28 13.61
CA LEU A 412 31.22 9.04 13.16
C LEU A 412 32.51 8.36 13.63
N TYR A 413 33.57 8.57 12.87
CA TYR A 413 34.89 7.98 13.12
C TYR A 413 35.96 9.07 13.15
N LYS A 414 36.98 8.92 13.98
CA LYS A 414 38.22 9.70 13.88
C LYS A 414 39.25 8.91 13.07
N LYS A 415 40.05 9.61 12.27
CA LYS A 415 41.17 9.01 11.54
C LYS A 415 42.39 8.89 12.46
N VAL A 416 42.95 7.70 12.61
CA VAL A 416 44.12 7.43 13.46
C VAL A 416 45.17 6.58 12.73
N LEU A 417 46.44 6.72 13.10
CA LEU A 417 47.52 5.91 12.55
C LEU A 417 47.75 4.67 13.41
N ASN A 418 47.66 3.49 12.82
CA ASN A 418 48.03 2.22 13.45
C ASN A 418 49.26 1.63 12.74
N GLY A 419 50.45 1.89 13.29
CA GLY A 419 51.72 1.60 12.61
C GLY A 419 51.96 2.53 11.43
N SER A 420 51.93 2.01 10.20
CA SER A 420 52.05 2.78 8.94
C SER A 420 50.73 2.92 8.17
N GLU A 421 49.63 2.38 8.71
CA GLU A 421 48.32 2.39 8.05
C GLU A 421 47.39 3.41 8.72
N GLU A 422 46.64 4.16 7.90
CA GLU A 422 45.55 5.03 8.36
C GLU A 422 44.30 4.18 8.56
N ILE A 423 43.71 4.24 9.75
CA ILE A 423 42.49 3.51 10.11
C ILE A 423 41.43 4.49 10.67
N PHE A 424 40.18 4.03 10.70
CA PHE A 424 39.03 4.77 11.23
C PHE A 424 38.57 4.13 12.53
N GLU A 425 38.63 4.89 13.63
CA GLU A 425 38.19 4.47 14.96
C GLU A 425 36.91 5.22 15.33
N TYR A 426 35.88 4.53 15.82
CA TYR A 426 34.62 5.17 16.22
C TYR A 426 34.86 6.28 17.27
N SER A 427 34.20 7.43 17.10
CA SER A 427 34.25 8.53 18.07
C SER A 427 32.91 9.25 18.19
N ASN A 428 32.51 9.54 19.44
CA ASN A 428 31.34 10.35 19.79
C ASN A 428 31.74 11.67 20.47
N ASN A 429 32.99 12.12 20.26
CA ASN A 429 33.49 13.36 20.86
C ASN A 429 33.38 14.54 19.89
N ALA A 430 32.61 15.57 20.27
CA ALA A 430 32.40 16.76 19.46
C ALA A 430 33.67 17.61 19.20
N THR A 431 34.78 17.36 19.92
CA THR A 431 36.05 18.07 19.71
C THR A 431 37.01 17.36 18.76
N ASP A 432 36.72 16.11 18.36
CA ASP A 432 37.56 15.35 17.44
C ASP A 432 37.31 15.82 15.99
N GLU A 433 38.28 15.57 15.12
CA GLU A 433 38.07 15.66 13.67
C GLU A 433 37.36 14.37 13.21
N LEU A 434 36.11 14.51 12.81
CA LEU A 434 35.19 13.40 12.58
C LEU A 434 34.95 13.16 11.10
N TYR A 435 34.79 11.89 10.76
CA TYR A 435 34.61 11.38 9.42
C TYR A 435 33.36 10.51 9.37
N THR A 436 32.55 10.71 8.34
CA THR A 436 31.55 9.73 7.93
C THR A 436 32.23 8.69 7.04
N VAL A 437 32.12 7.41 7.41
CA VAL A 437 32.81 6.30 6.72
C VAL A 437 31.81 5.23 6.35
N THR A 438 31.85 4.75 5.11
CA THR A 438 30.99 3.65 4.64
C THR A 438 31.82 2.39 4.47
N PHE A 439 31.45 1.34 5.20
CA PHE A 439 32.14 0.06 5.15
C PHE A 439 31.45 -0.90 4.17
N SER A 440 32.16 -1.30 3.12
CA SER A 440 31.69 -2.28 2.13
C SER A 440 32.18 -3.68 2.49
N ASN A 441 31.30 -4.68 2.42
CA ASN A 441 31.67 -6.08 2.62
C ASN A 441 32.49 -6.58 1.41
N VAL A 442 33.73 -6.98 1.64
CA VAL A 442 34.66 -7.48 0.63
C VAL A 442 34.83 -9.00 0.67
N GLY A 443 34.11 -9.68 1.56
CA GLY A 443 34.16 -11.12 1.76
C GLY A 443 34.97 -11.52 3.00
N SER A 444 34.79 -12.76 3.45
CA SER A 444 35.40 -13.24 4.69
C SER A 444 36.92 -13.31 4.61
N ASN A 445 37.61 -12.67 5.58
CA ASN A 445 39.07 -12.54 5.65
C ASN A 445 39.70 -11.84 4.43
N LEU A 446 38.94 -10.96 3.77
CA LEU A 446 39.42 -10.13 2.66
C LEU A 446 39.39 -8.64 2.98
N GLY A 447 38.91 -8.27 4.17
CA GLY A 447 38.85 -6.89 4.64
C GLY A 447 39.59 -6.67 5.94
N ASP A 448 39.57 -5.44 6.41
CA ASP A 448 40.37 -4.99 7.56
C ASP A 448 39.52 -4.76 8.83
N TYR A 449 38.19 -4.65 8.65
CA TYR A 449 37.22 -4.35 9.70
C TYR A 449 36.20 -5.48 9.91
N ILE A 450 35.68 -5.59 11.13
CA ILE A 450 34.49 -6.39 11.48
C ILE A 450 33.40 -5.48 12.02
N LEU A 451 32.15 -5.94 11.91
CA LEU A 451 31.03 -5.30 12.60
C LEU A 451 31.18 -5.57 14.11
N ASP A 452 31.20 -4.49 14.91
CA ASP A 452 31.37 -4.54 16.37
C ASP A 452 30.01 -4.45 17.08
N GLU A 453 29.28 -3.36 16.82
CA GLU A 453 27.99 -3.08 17.47
C GLU A 453 26.95 -2.54 16.48
N THR A 454 25.66 -2.76 16.77
CA THR A 454 24.53 -2.19 16.03
C THR A 454 23.64 -1.39 16.98
N THR A 455 23.51 -0.08 16.73
CA THR A 455 22.70 0.85 17.52
C THR A 455 21.40 1.23 16.79
N ALA A 456 20.49 1.94 17.47
CA ALA A 456 19.22 2.38 16.89
C ALA A 456 19.37 3.35 15.70
N ILE A 457 20.56 3.96 15.54
CA ILE A 457 20.89 4.94 14.51
C ILE A 457 21.91 4.44 13.48
N GLY A 458 22.63 3.32 13.69
CA GLY A 458 23.64 2.83 12.73
C GLY A 458 24.45 1.61 13.17
N ASN A 459 25.45 1.24 12.37
CA ASN A 459 26.39 0.13 12.65
C ASN A 459 27.78 0.68 12.95
N ILE A 460 28.46 0.11 13.94
CA ILE A 460 29.82 0.47 14.35
C ILE A 460 30.76 -0.66 13.93
N PHE A 461 31.90 -0.28 13.35
CA PHE A 461 32.90 -1.19 12.80
C PHE A 461 34.23 -1.02 13.52
N LEU A 462 34.89 -2.14 13.80
CA LEU A 462 36.18 -2.18 14.48
C LEU A 462 37.26 -2.70 13.55
N PHE A 463 38.41 -2.03 13.52
CA PHE A 463 39.59 -2.49 12.83
C PHE A 463 40.21 -3.69 13.57
N VAL A 464 40.42 -4.80 12.86
CA VAL A 464 41.01 -6.04 13.43
C VAL A 464 42.36 -6.40 12.83
N GLY A 465 42.76 -5.74 11.74
CA GLY A 465 44.02 -5.97 11.04
C GLY A 465 43.83 -6.32 9.57
N THR A 466 44.86 -6.07 8.77
CA THR A 466 44.83 -6.24 7.30
C THR A 466 44.44 -7.67 6.89
N ASN A 467 43.37 -7.83 6.11
CA ASN A 467 42.80 -9.14 5.71
C ASN A 467 42.38 -10.06 6.87
N GLN A 468 42.05 -9.51 8.04
CA GLN A 468 41.55 -10.27 9.20
C GLN A 468 40.06 -10.04 9.48
N GLY A 469 39.42 -9.16 8.72
CA GLY A 469 38.01 -8.83 8.78
C GLY A 469 37.26 -9.12 7.48
N ASN A 470 36.06 -8.56 7.39
CA ASN A 470 35.13 -8.77 6.27
C ASN A 470 34.80 -7.48 5.51
N TYR A 471 35.19 -6.32 6.05
CA TYR A 471 34.78 -5.01 5.55
C TYR A 471 35.96 -4.08 5.32
N ASN A 472 35.87 -3.22 4.30
CA ASN A 472 36.82 -2.15 4.01
C ASN A 472 36.13 -0.80 3.88
N PRO A 473 36.78 0.33 4.24
CA PRO A 473 36.22 1.68 4.16
C PRO A 473 36.24 2.24 2.73
N ILE A 474 35.75 1.44 1.78
CA ILE A 474 35.72 1.75 0.35
C ILE A 474 34.29 1.86 -0.17
N ILE A 475 34.11 2.63 -1.24
CA ILE A 475 32.88 2.68 -2.04
C ILE A 475 33.17 2.31 -3.49
N ARG A 476 32.20 1.69 -4.15
CA ARG A 476 32.25 1.44 -5.60
C ARG A 476 31.68 2.64 -6.33
N LEU A 477 32.42 3.16 -7.30
CA LEU A 477 32.01 4.28 -8.13
C LEU A 477 31.24 3.78 -9.35
N THR A 478 30.12 4.42 -9.66
CA THR A 478 29.33 4.13 -10.87
C THR A 478 29.65 5.17 -11.95
N PRO A 479 30.13 4.76 -13.13
CA PRO A 479 30.31 5.69 -14.25
C PRO A 479 28.97 5.96 -14.98
N PRO A 480 28.84 7.11 -15.66
CA PRO A 480 27.71 7.37 -16.54
C PRO A 480 27.83 6.53 -17.81
N THR A 481 26.73 5.93 -18.26
CA THR A 481 26.67 4.96 -19.37
C THR A 481 25.82 5.45 -20.54
N LYS A 482 26.01 4.86 -21.73
CA LYS A 482 25.21 5.12 -22.93
C LYS A 482 24.92 3.82 -23.67
N SER A 483 23.65 3.58 -24.00
CA SER A 483 23.19 2.42 -24.77
C SER A 483 22.28 2.86 -25.90
N GLN A 484 22.66 2.58 -27.15
CA GLN A 484 21.86 2.92 -28.33
C GLN A 484 21.69 1.71 -29.23
N LEU A 485 20.49 1.51 -29.75
CA LEU A 485 20.20 0.48 -30.74
C LEU A 485 19.40 1.06 -31.91
N PHE A 486 19.78 0.65 -33.12
CA PHE A 486 19.02 0.91 -34.34
C PHE A 486 18.71 -0.41 -35.02
N ILE A 487 17.42 -0.69 -35.24
CA ILE A 487 16.95 -1.96 -35.78
C ILE A 487 16.10 -1.70 -37.02
N VAL A 488 16.30 -2.48 -38.07
CA VAL A 488 15.42 -2.55 -39.23
C VAL A 488 14.94 -4.00 -39.37
N GLN A 489 13.63 -4.18 -39.31
CA GLN A 489 12.94 -5.45 -39.48
C GLN A 489 12.13 -5.40 -40.77
N SER A 490 12.16 -6.45 -41.59
CA SER A 490 11.27 -6.56 -42.75
C SER A 490 10.73 -7.97 -42.91
N ALA A 491 9.48 -8.09 -43.34
CA ALA A 491 8.85 -9.35 -43.68
C ALA A 491 8.32 -9.29 -45.12
N TYR A 492 8.66 -10.29 -45.92
CA TYR A 492 8.26 -10.41 -47.31
C TYR A 492 7.50 -11.71 -47.55
N ASN A 493 6.24 -11.56 -47.96
CA ASN A 493 5.26 -12.61 -48.20
C ASN A 493 4.90 -12.68 -49.70
N PRO A 494 5.81 -13.14 -50.58
CA PRO A 494 5.56 -13.16 -52.03
C PRO A 494 4.39 -14.05 -52.43
N SER A 495 4.08 -15.06 -51.62
CA SER A 495 2.95 -15.97 -51.79
C SER A 495 2.42 -16.43 -50.43
N LYS A 496 1.24 -17.06 -50.39
CA LYS A 496 0.69 -17.68 -49.16
C LYS A 496 1.55 -18.83 -48.60
N LYS A 497 2.57 -19.28 -49.35
CA LYS A 497 3.42 -20.43 -49.00
C LYS A 497 4.84 -20.03 -48.57
N THR A 498 5.20 -18.75 -48.66
CA THR A 498 6.58 -18.31 -48.48
C THR A 498 6.58 -17.04 -47.63
N ILE A 499 7.34 -17.06 -46.54
CA ILE A 499 7.55 -15.92 -45.65
C ILE A 499 9.06 -15.77 -45.49
N ILE A 500 9.58 -14.55 -45.65
CA ILE A 500 10.98 -14.22 -45.42
C ILE A 500 11.01 -13.05 -44.44
N ASP A 501 11.51 -13.29 -43.23
CA ASP A 501 11.72 -12.26 -42.23
C ASP A 501 13.21 -11.96 -42.11
N THR A 502 13.55 -10.69 -42.01
CA THR A 502 14.93 -10.24 -41.80
C THR A 502 14.95 -9.17 -40.73
N GLU A 503 15.97 -9.19 -39.89
CA GLU A 503 16.20 -8.18 -38.87
C GLU A 503 17.70 -7.85 -38.84
N VAL A 504 18.02 -6.57 -38.88
CA VAL A 504 19.39 -6.04 -38.80
C VAL A 504 19.42 -5.05 -37.64
N ALA A 505 20.32 -5.25 -36.70
CA ALA A 505 20.46 -4.42 -35.52
C ALA A 505 21.90 -3.90 -35.37
N LEU A 506 22.03 -2.62 -35.08
CA LEU A 506 23.30 -1.95 -34.77
C LEU A 506 23.25 -1.47 -33.33
N SER A 507 24.20 -1.88 -32.50
CA SER A 507 24.35 -1.39 -31.13
C SER A 507 25.53 -0.42 -31.01
N ASN A 508 25.39 0.57 -30.15
CA ASN A 508 26.46 1.45 -29.68
C ASN A 508 26.34 1.57 -28.16
N ASN A 509 27.14 0.80 -27.43
CA ASN A 509 27.07 0.69 -25.98
C ASN A 509 28.41 1.08 -25.37
N ASP A 510 28.39 2.10 -24.51
CA ASP A 510 29.55 2.70 -23.87
C ASP A 510 29.35 2.62 -22.35
N ALA A 511 30.21 1.84 -21.71
CA ALA A 511 30.11 1.51 -20.30
C ALA A 511 30.66 2.62 -19.38
N ASN A 512 31.35 3.63 -19.94
CA ASN A 512 31.94 4.70 -19.15
C ASN A 512 32.19 5.97 -19.98
N LEU A 513 31.22 6.90 -19.94
CA LEU A 513 31.27 8.18 -20.64
C LEU A 513 32.36 9.16 -20.14
N PHE A 514 33.10 8.83 -19.08
CA PHE A 514 34.28 9.58 -18.67
C PHE A 514 35.56 9.11 -19.37
N SER A 515 35.65 7.84 -19.77
CA SER A 515 36.86 7.28 -20.37
C SER A 515 36.74 7.16 -21.89
N THR A 516 37.87 7.28 -22.60
CA THR A 516 37.95 7.05 -24.05
C THR A 516 38.80 5.82 -24.39
N LEU A 517 39.27 5.07 -23.39
CA LEU A 517 40.24 3.98 -23.58
C LEU A 517 39.71 2.85 -24.48
N ASP A 518 38.40 2.54 -24.38
CA ASP A 518 37.78 1.37 -25.02
C ASP A 518 36.75 1.73 -26.11
N ASP A 519 36.69 3.00 -26.54
CA ASP A 519 35.61 3.51 -27.41
C ASP A 519 35.47 2.79 -28.78
N ALA A 520 36.55 2.18 -29.25
CA ALA A 520 36.57 1.40 -30.49
C ALA A 520 35.70 0.14 -30.41
N GLU A 521 35.43 -0.36 -29.20
CA GLU A 521 34.72 -1.61 -28.94
C GLU A 521 33.21 -1.43 -28.74
N ASN A 522 32.74 -0.18 -28.64
CA ASN A 522 31.35 0.15 -28.30
C ASN A 522 30.32 -0.25 -29.37
N LYS A 523 30.74 -0.38 -30.64
CA LYS A 523 29.84 -0.59 -31.79
C LYS A 523 29.88 -2.02 -32.31
N ALA A 524 28.69 -2.61 -32.50
CA ALA A 524 28.57 -3.97 -33.02
C ALA A 524 27.28 -4.16 -33.84
N LEU A 525 27.30 -5.16 -34.73
CA LEU A 525 26.20 -5.51 -35.63
C LEU A 525 25.62 -6.89 -35.27
N ALA A 526 24.30 -7.03 -35.35
CA ALA A 526 23.60 -8.31 -35.34
C ALA A 526 22.64 -8.42 -36.53
N THR A 527 22.46 -9.63 -37.07
CA THR A 527 21.51 -9.91 -38.13
C THR A 527 20.79 -11.23 -37.87
N LYS A 528 19.53 -11.31 -38.29
CA LYS A 528 18.74 -12.52 -38.28
C LYS A 528 17.95 -12.63 -39.58
N ILE A 529 18.00 -13.79 -40.21
CA ILE A 529 17.24 -14.10 -41.43
C ILE A 529 16.43 -15.35 -41.12
N ASN A 530 15.15 -15.33 -41.43
CA ASN A 530 14.22 -16.45 -41.29
C ASN A 530 13.50 -16.66 -42.62
N TRP A 531 13.60 -17.85 -43.19
CA TRP A 531 12.93 -18.22 -44.42
C TRP A 531 12.04 -19.43 -44.18
N GLN A 532 10.73 -19.20 -44.27
CA GLN A 532 9.71 -20.23 -44.13
C GLN A 532 9.09 -20.57 -45.49
N GLN A 533 8.96 -21.86 -45.77
CA GLN A 533 8.39 -22.40 -47.00
C GLN A 533 7.44 -23.57 -46.71
N ILE A 534 6.21 -23.48 -47.21
CA ILE A 534 5.26 -24.60 -47.24
C ILE A 534 5.60 -25.49 -48.44
N LEU A 535 6.04 -26.71 -48.17
CA LEU A 535 6.45 -27.71 -49.16
C LEU A 535 5.26 -28.59 -49.59
N ILE A 536 4.42 -29.00 -48.63
CA ILE A 536 3.21 -29.79 -48.86
C ILE A 536 2.06 -29.08 -48.16
N ASP A 537 0.95 -28.87 -48.87
CA ASP A 537 -0.22 -28.15 -48.36
C ASP A 537 -1.49 -29.00 -48.57
N LYS A 538 -1.64 -30.04 -47.75
CA LYS A 538 -2.77 -30.99 -47.74
C LYS A 538 -3.36 -31.10 -46.33
N GLU A 539 -4.06 -32.20 -46.01
CA GLU A 539 -4.54 -32.44 -44.63
C GLU A 539 -3.41 -32.38 -43.60
N TRP A 540 -2.25 -32.94 -43.98
CA TRP A 540 -0.97 -32.69 -43.33
C TRP A 540 -0.19 -31.68 -44.17
N GLN A 541 0.23 -30.60 -43.54
CA GLN A 541 1.04 -29.54 -44.12
C GLN A 541 2.48 -29.74 -43.67
N LEU A 542 3.41 -29.86 -44.62
CA LEU A 542 4.84 -29.89 -44.36
C LEU A 542 5.42 -28.50 -44.61
N GLN A 543 5.97 -27.90 -43.57
CA GLN A 543 6.63 -26.62 -43.57
C GLN A 543 8.12 -26.80 -43.26
N SER A 544 8.98 -26.11 -43.99
CA SER A 544 10.40 -25.97 -43.68
C SER A 544 10.69 -24.52 -43.29
N THR A 545 11.47 -24.34 -42.23
CA THR A 545 11.93 -23.02 -41.78
C THR A 545 13.45 -23.06 -41.65
N ILE A 546 14.16 -22.20 -42.36
CA ILE A 546 15.61 -22.03 -42.25
C ILE A 546 15.88 -20.68 -41.61
N SER A 547 16.65 -20.65 -40.53
CA SER A 547 17.07 -19.41 -39.89
C SER A 547 18.59 -19.33 -39.77
N HIS A 548 19.12 -18.11 -39.87
CA HIS A 548 20.51 -17.81 -39.56
C HIS A 548 20.59 -16.52 -38.78
N GLU A 549 21.33 -16.54 -37.68
CA GLU A 549 21.61 -15.41 -36.82
C GLU A 549 23.12 -15.20 -36.74
N PHE A 550 23.55 -13.96 -36.89
CA PHE A 550 24.94 -13.53 -36.74
C PHE A 550 24.97 -12.38 -35.75
N VAL A 551 25.81 -12.46 -34.71
CA VAL A 551 25.96 -11.40 -33.71
C VAL A 551 27.44 -11.15 -33.53
N GLN A 552 27.89 -9.94 -33.86
CA GLN A 552 29.28 -9.53 -33.67
C GLN A 552 29.61 -9.45 -32.17
N ASN A 553 30.88 -9.68 -31.82
CA ASN A 553 31.35 -9.46 -30.45
C ASN A 553 30.99 -8.04 -29.97
N ASN A 554 30.72 -7.88 -28.67
CA ASN A 554 30.31 -6.64 -28.03
C ASN A 554 28.92 -6.10 -28.43
N PHE A 555 28.10 -6.85 -29.18
CA PHE A 555 26.70 -6.50 -29.35
C PHE A 555 25.94 -6.58 -28.03
N LYS A 556 25.27 -5.49 -27.67
CA LYS A 556 24.49 -5.36 -26.44
C LYS A 556 23.11 -4.81 -26.75
N THR A 557 22.12 -5.28 -26.00
CA THR A 557 20.71 -4.91 -26.10
C THR A 557 20.23 -4.32 -24.78
N ALA A 558 19.08 -3.64 -24.79
CA ALA A 558 18.52 -3.02 -23.58
C ALA A 558 18.17 -4.05 -22.49
N GLN A 559 17.63 -5.21 -22.91
CA GLN A 559 17.37 -6.37 -22.06
C GLN A 559 17.71 -7.64 -22.84
N ARG A 560 17.85 -8.76 -22.14
CA ARG A 560 18.19 -10.06 -22.72
C ARG A 560 17.17 -10.43 -23.83
N TRP A 561 17.70 -10.79 -25.00
CA TRP A 561 16.89 -11.27 -26.13
C TRP A 561 16.82 -12.79 -26.23
N GLU A 562 17.78 -13.47 -25.62
CA GLU A 562 17.82 -14.92 -25.54
C GLU A 562 16.92 -15.43 -24.41
N SER A 563 16.52 -16.70 -24.50
CA SER A 563 15.81 -17.35 -23.39
C SER A 563 16.67 -17.33 -22.13
N VAL A 564 16.03 -17.20 -20.96
CA VAL A 564 16.67 -17.31 -19.63
C VAL A 564 17.66 -18.48 -19.55
N GLU A 565 17.26 -19.63 -20.11
CA GLU A 565 18.03 -20.87 -20.04
C GLU A 565 19.00 -21.06 -21.23
N PHE A 566 19.22 -20.06 -22.09
CA PHE A 566 19.99 -20.21 -23.33
C PHE A 566 21.40 -20.77 -23.09
N ASN A 567 22.14 -20.19 -22.13
CA ASN A 567 23.50 -20.64 -21.80
C ASN A 567 23.50 -22.08 -21.28
N ARG A 568 22.50 -22.47 -20.48
CA ARG A 568 22.35 -23.85 -19.98
C ARG A 568 22.00 -24.82 -21.10
N ASP A 569 21.04 -24.46 -21.94
CA ASP A 569 20.57 -25.29 -23.05
C ASP A 569 21.65 -25.56 -24.09
N TRP A 570 22.71 -24.75 -24.11
CA TRP A 570 23.90 -24.91 -24.95
C TRP A 570 25.17 -25.30 -24.19
N ASN A 571 25.15 -25.44 -22.86
CA ASN A 571 26.35 -25.63 -22.04
C ASN A 571 27.47 -24.64 -22.37
N ILE A 572 27.14 -23.35 -22.41
CA ILE A 572 28.09 -22.27 -22.69
C ILE A 572 28.51 -21.61 -21.38
N LEU A 573 29.81 -21.41 -21.20
CA LEU A 573 30.40 -20.71 -20.06
C LEU A 573 30.42 -19.18 -20.24
N SER A 574 30.77 -18.72 -21.45
CA SER A 574 30.79 -17.30 -21.84
C SER A 574 30.27 -17.17 -23.27
N ASN A 575 29.50 -16.10 -23.51
CA ASN A 575 28.96 -15.70 -24.79
C ASN A 575 29.63 -14.43 -25.35
N ASP A 576 30.85 -14.11 -24.90
CA ASP A 576 31.61 -12.91 -25.24
C ASP A 576 32.46 -13.09 -26.51
N ALA A 577 31.82 -13.53 -27.60
CA ALA A 577 32.46 -13.63 -28.90
C ALA A 577 31.45 -13.48 -30.04
N THR A 578 31.96 -13.43 -31.27
CA THR A 578 31.10 -13.37 -32.45
C THR A 578 30.33 -14.69 -32.61
N LYS A 579 29.00 -14.60 -32.51
CA LYS A 579 28.04 -15.69 -32.65
C LYS A 579 27.66 -15.90 -34.12
N SER A 580 27.59 -17.16 -34.53
CA SER A 580 26.87 -17.60 -35.71
C SER A 580 25.97 -18.77 -35.33
N TYR A 581 24.68 -18.64 -35.62
CA TYR A 581 23.66 -19.59 -35.21
C TYR A 581 22.76 -19.95 -36.39
N PHE A 582 22.84 -21.20 -36.84
CA PHE A 582 22.06 -21.73 -37.95
C PHE A 582 21.00 -22.69 -37.43
N GLN A 583 19.76 -22.58 -37.92
CA GLN A 583 18.68 -23.52 -37.62
C GLN A 583 18.00 -23.99 -38.91
N SER A 584 17.65 -25.27 -38.94
CA SER A 584 16.83 -25.88 -39.98
C SER A 584 15.72 -26.70 -39.32
N GLU A 585 14.48 -26.26 -39.51
CA GLU A 585 13.29 -26.86 -38.93
C GLU A 585 12.39 -27.46 -40.01
N PHE A 586 11.85 -28.64 -39.72
CA PHE A 586 10.80 -29.29 -40.50
C PHE A 586 9.61 -29.57 -39.58
N SER A 587 8.47 -28.97 -39.89
CA SER A 587 7.22 -29.14 -39.15
C SER A 587 6.17 -29.79 -40.04
N LEU A 588 5.61 -30.91 -39.58
CA LEU A 588 4.49 -31.60 -40.20
C LEU A 588 3.26 -31.44 -39.30
N GLN A 589 2.30 -30.62 -39.71
CA GLN A 589 1.13 -30.26 -38.89
C GLN A 589 -0.20 -30.57 -39.60
N ASN A 590 -1.25 -30.90 -38.86
CA ASN A 590 -2.60 -31.07 -39.42
C ASN A 590 -3.60 -30.02 -38.91
N LYS A 591 -4.79 -29.99 -39.52
CA LYS A 591 -5.88 -29.07 -39.13
C LYS A 591 -6.46 -29.31 -37.72
N LYS A 592 -6.16 -30.45 -37.10
CA LYS A 592 -6.59 -30.82 -35.75
C LYS A 592 -5.55 -30.49 -34.68
N THR A 593 -4.55 -29.66 -35.01
CA THR A 593 -3.46 -29.21 -34.13
C THR A 593 -2.44 -30.29 -33.74
N ASP A 594 -2.46 -31.45 -34.41
CA ASP A 594 -1.39 -32.44 -34.26
C ASP A 594 -0.16 -31.97 -35.05
N PHE A 595 1.02 -32.15 -34.47
CA PHE A 595 2.26 -31.79 -35.15
C PHE A 595 3.44 -32.70 -34.77
N ILE A 596 4.40 -32.80 -35.70
CA ILE A 596 5.74 -33.35 -35.48
C ILE A 596 6.73 -32.31 -36.02
N LEU A 597 7.66 -31.87 -35.18
CA LEU A 597 8.67 -30.88 -35.48
C LEU A 597 10.05 -31.47 -35.20
N TYR A 598 10.92 -31.43 -36.20
CA TYR A 598 12.34 -31.73 -36.06
C TYR A 598 13.14 -30.47 -36.35
N ARG A 599 14.07 -30.12 -35.46
CA ARG A 599 14.97 -28.98 -35.64
C ARG A 599 16.42 -29.40 -35.48
N TYR A 600 17.24 -29.07 -36.47
CA TYR A 600 18.68 -29.09 -36.37
C TYR A 600 19.19 -27.68 -36.11
N ASN A 601 20.08 -27.54 -35.14
CA ASN A 601 20.66 -26.28 -34.71
C ASN A 601 22.19 -26.42 -34.68
N ASN A 602 22.90 -25.46 -35.26
CA ASN A 602 24.36 -25.36 -35.16
C ASN A 602 24.72 -23.97 -34.62
N LEU A 603 25.43 -23.92 -33.49
CA LEU A 603 25.83 -22.69 -32.82
C LEU A 603 27.35 -22.66 -32.71
N THR A 604 27.96 -21.56 -33.13
CA THR A 604 29.39 -21.32 -33.00
C THR A 604 29.64 -19.94 -32.42
N TYR A 605 30.47 -19.86 -31.38
CA TYR A 605 31.14 -18.61 -30.99
C TYR A 605 32.58 -18.72 -31.45
N LYS A 606 33.00 -17.77 -32.28
CA LYS A 606 34.32 -17.80 -32.92
C LYS A 606 35.43 -18.04 -31.88
N ASP A 607 36.26 -19.06 -32.12
CA ASP A 607 37.40 -19.48 -31.30
C ASP A 607 37.07 -19.99 -29.87
N ILE A 608 35.81 -19.91 -29.41
CA ILE A 608 35.41 -20.23 -28.03
C ILE A 608 34.51 -21.46 -27.93
N PHE A 609 33.59 -21.66 -28.89
CA PHE A 609 32.54 -22.69 -28.78
C PHE A 609 32.04 -23.18 -30.14
N SER A 610 31.73 -24.47 -30.23
CA SER A 610 30.99 -25.07 -31.36
C SER A 610 30.05 -26.16 -30.85
N GLY A 611 28.78 -26.12 -31.26
CA GLY A 611 27.74 -27.05 -30.79
C GLY A 611 26.75 -27.43 -31.88
N ASN A 612 26.33 -28.70 -31.86
CA ASN A 612 25.29 -29.26 -32.72
C ASN A 612 24.17 -29.82 -31.86
N LYS A 613 22.95 -29.32 -32.05
CA LYS A 613 21.78 -29.71 -31.27
C LYS A 613 20.65 -30.18 -32.17
N HIS A 614 20.09 -31.34 -31.84
CA HIS A 614 18.92 -31.90 -32.50
C HIS A 614 17.73 -31.84 -31.54
N GLU A 615 16.61 -31.30 -31.99
CA GLU A 615 15.38 -31.18 -31.21
C GLU A 615 14.25 -31.92 -31.94
N LEU A 616 13.43 -32.65 -31.18
CA LEU A 616 12.25 -33.34 -31.67
C LEU A 616 11.07 -33.00 -30.75
N GLN A 617 10.04 -32.36 -31.30
CA GLN A 617 8.81 -32.06 -30.59
C GLN A 617 7.62 -32.68 -31.32
N SER A 618 6.69 -33.27 -30.59
CA SER A 618 5.47 -33.84 -31.17
C SER A 618 4.31 -33.71 -30.19
N LYS A 619 3.15 -33.34 -30.71
CA LYS A 619 1.88 -33.39 -29.99
C LYS A 619 0.86 -34.05 -30.90
N MET A 620 0.25 -35.15 -30.46
CA MET A 620 -0.74 -35.87 -31.26
C MET A 620 -1.91 -36.28 -30.38
N LYS A 621 -3.14 -36.12 -30.89
CA LYS A 621 -4.36 -36.58 -30.22
C LYS A 621 -5.02 -37.70 -31.04
N LEU A 622 -4.89 -38.93 -30.55
CA LEU A 622 -5.56 -40.11 -31.10
C LEU A 622 -6.83 -40.41 -30.30
N LYS A 623 -7.99 -40.02 -30.82
CA LYS A 623 -9.30 -40.12 -30.15
C LYS A 623 -9.26 -39.44 -28.77
N ASN A 624 -9.25 -40.24 -27.70
CA ASN A 624 -9.25 -39.81 -26.31
C ASN A 624 -7.86 -39.80 -25.69
N THR A 625 -6.80 -40.16 -26.43
CA THR A 625 -5.43 -40.15 -25.91
C THR A 625 -4.65 -39.00 -26.52
N SER A 626 -4.05 -38.16 -25.69
CA SER A 626 -3.06 -37.17 -26.11
C SER A 626 -1.65 -37.67 -25.79
N PHE A 627 -0.75 -37.48 -26.75
CA PHE A 627 0.67 -37.78 -26.64
C PHE A 627 1.42 -36.48 -26.83
N TYR A 628 2.43 -36.25 -26.00
CA TYR A 628 3.36 -35.14 -26.12
C TYR A 628 4.77 -35.67 -25.90
N VAL A 629 5.69 -35.29 -26.77
CA VAL A 629 7.12 -35.60 -26.68
C VAL A 629 7.90 -34.33 -26.99
N ASN A 630 8.93 -34.06 -26.20
CA ASN A 630 9.91 -33.02 -26.46
C ASN A 630 11.28 -33.53 -26.05
N GLY A 631 12.18 -33.76 -27.01
CA GLY A 631 13.53 -34.22 -26.77
C GLY A 631 14.55 -33.28 -27.41
N SER A 632 15.70 -33.12 -26.75
CA SER A 632 16.83 -32.36 -27.25
C SER A 632 18.12 -33.11 -26.97
N PHE A 633 19.02 -33.15 -27.95
CA PHE A 633 20.35 -33.73 -27.83
C PHE A 633 21.39 -32.79 -28.41
N LEU A 634 22.26 -32.30 -27.55
CA LEU A 634 23.38 -31.42 -27.86
C LEU A 634 24.70 -32.19 -27.71
N LYS A 635 25.61 -31.95 -28.65
CA LYS A 635 27.04 -32.15 -28.48
C LYS A 635 27.75 -30.84 -28.74
N ASN A 636 28.67 -30.46 -27.87
CA ASN A 636 29.41 -29.22 -28.01
C ASN A 636 30.82 -29.33 -27.43
N THR A 637 31.71 -28.51 -27.95
CA THR A 637 33.09 -28.39 -27.48
C THR A 637 33.41 -26.92 -27.32
N SER A 638 34.16 -26.59 -26.27
CA SER A 638 34.67 -25.25 -25.96
C SER A 638 36.19 -25.28 -25.78
N THR A 639 36.81 -24.16 -25.40
CA THR A 639 38.25 -24.09 -25.12
C THR A 639 38.71 -24.98 -23.97
N THR A 640 37.83 -25.27 -23.02
CA THR A 640 38.16 -26.05 -21.81
C THR A 640 37.33 -27.31 -21.64
N GLU A 641 36.19 -27.44 -22.31
CA GLU A 641 35.26 -28.56 -22.07
C GLU A 641 34.79 -29.26 -23.35
N ASP A 642 34.58 -30.57 -23.28
CA ASP A 642 33.86 -31.38 -24.25
C ASP A 642 32.60 -32.00 -23.63
N ASN A 643 31.44 -31.69 -24.21
CA ASN A 643 30.16 -31.73 -23.53
C ASN A 643 29.09 -32.46 -24.37
N SER A 644 28.18 -33.14 -23.67
CA SER A 644 26.93 -33.64 -24.25
C SER A 644 25.77 -33.40 -23.30
N PHE A 645 24.65 -32.92 -23.85
CA PHE A 645 23.47 -32.62 -23.06
C PHE A 645 22.23 -33.23 -23.71
N PHE A 646 21.57 -34.12 -22.98
CA PHE A 646 20.35 -34.79 -23.41
C PHE A 646 19.20 -34.44 -22.48
N THR A 647 18.10 -33.97 -23.03
CA THR A 647 16.83 -33.78 -22.32
C THR A 647 15.71 -34.49 -23.06
N ALA A 648 14.77 -35.10 -22.34
CA ALA A 648 13.60 -35.73 -22.93
C ALA A 648 12.41 -35.67 -21.98
N LYS A 649 11.31 -35.08 -22.45
CA LYS A 649 10.01 -35.01 -21.79
C LYS A 649 8.99 -35.78 -22.62
N ALA A 650 8.23 -36.66 -22.00
CA ALA A 650 7.13 -37.38 -22.63
C ALA A 650 5.92 -37.36 -21.71
N LYS A 651 4.75 -37.04 -22.25
CA LYS A 651 3.46 -37.05 -21.54
C LYS A 651 2.46 -37.86 -22.35
N VAL A 652 1.76 -38.77 -21.70
CA VAL A 652 0.60 -39.48 -22.27
C VAL A 652 -0.57 -39.24 -21.35
N GLU A 653 -1.70 -38.81 -21.89
CA GLU A 653 -2.93 -38.56 -21.12
C GLU A 653 -4.11 -39.19 -21.85
N HIS A 654 -4.95 -39.95 -21.15
CA HIS A 654 -6.08 -40.66 -21.72
C HIS A 654 -7.39 -40.29 -21.01
N ASP A 655 -8.35 -39.80 -21.79
CA ASP A 655 -9.65 -39.33 -21.36
C ASP A 655 -10.70 -40.47 -21.34
N LEU A 656 -11.22 -40.76 -20.15
CA LEU A 656 -12.32 -41.69 -19.87
C LEU A 656 -13.58 -40.89 -19.50
N ASN A 657 -14.02 -39.99 -20.38
CA ASN A 657 -15.12 -39.03 -20.20
C ASN A 657 -14.95 -38.10 -18.98
N LYS A 658 -15.38 -38.53 -17.79
CA LYS A 658 -15.28 -37.76 -16.53
C LYS A 658 -14.02 -38.08 -15.73
N LYS A 659 -13.14 -38.95 -16.25
CA LYS A 659 -11.89 -39.34 -15.61
C LYS A 659 -10.77 -39.23 -16.62
N TRP A 660 -9.56 -38.92 -16.19
CA TRP A 660 -8.38 -38.92 -17.05
C TRP A 660 -7.22 -39.51 -16.27
N LEU A 661 -6.36 -40.23 -16.98
CA LEU A 661 -5.13 -40.79 -16.44
C LEU A 661 -3.98 -40.26 -17.25
N GLY A 662 -2.86 -39.98 -16.61
CA GLY A 662 -1.69 -39.54 -17.32
C GLY A 662 -0.38 -40.01 -16.71
N VAL A 663 0.60 -40.17 -17.58
CA VAL A 663 1.98 -40.52 -17.25
C VAL A 663 2.87 -39.44 -17.83
N PHE A 664 3.84 -38.99 -17.06
CA PHE A 664 4.85 -38.03 -17.46
C PHE A 664 6.24 -38.57 -17.13
N ILE A 665 7.17 -38.41 -18.06
CA ILE A 665 8.56 -38.81 -17.95
C ILE A 665 9.40 -37.59 -18.29
N ASN A 666 10.40 -37.29 -17.47
CA ASN A 666 11.34 -36.20 -17.68
C ASN A 666 12.76 -36.68 -17.36
N LEU A 667 13.61 -36.70 -18.37
CA LEU A 667 14.97 -37.21 -18.30
C LEU A 667 15.93 -36.09 -18.66
N GLU A 668 17.01 -36.01 -17.92
CA GLU A 668 18.09 -35.07 -18.18
C GLU A 668 19.43 -35.73 -17.93
N THR A 669 20.39 -35.53 -18.82
CA THR A 669 21.77 -35.96 -18.63
C THR A 669 22.68 -34.91 -19.24
N ASN A 670 23.31 -34.12 -18.37
CA ASN A 670 24.30 -33.14 -18.73
C ASN A 670 25.69 -33.66 -18.35
N SER A 671 26.42 -34.16 -19.35
CA SER A 671 27.75 -34.72 -19.21
C SER A 671 28.76 -33.69 -19.70
N ARG A 672 29.50 -33.07 -18.78
CA ARG A 672 30.55 -32.11 -19.09
C ARG A 672 31.90 -32.65 -18.67
N LYS A 673 32.90 -32.55 -19.54
CA LYS A 673 34.25 -33.05 -19.25
C LYS A 673 35.30 -32.01 -19.58
N ASP A 674 36.36 -31.97 -18.79
CA ASP A 674 37.56 -31.22 -19.15
C ASP A 674 38.15 -31.79 -20.45
N LEU A 675 38.49 -30.89 -21.38
CA LEU A 675 38.98 -31.26 -22.70
C LEU A 675 40.31 -32.02 -22.62
N THR A 676 41.18 -31.70 -21.66
CA THR A 676 42.52 -32.27 -21.52
C THR A 676 42.54 -33.51 -20.64
N SER A 677 41.99 -33.43 -19.43
CA SER A 677 42.02 -34.55 -18.47
C SER A 677 40.96 -35.61 -18.74
N GLN A 678 39.91 -35.28 -19.50
CA GLN A 678 38.74 -36.12 -19.76
C GLN A 678 37.95 -36.49 -18.48
N GLU A 679 38.21 -35.80 -17.37
CA GLU A 679 37.46 -35.92 -16.13
C GLU A 679 36.16 -35.12 -16.21
N PHE A 680 35.11 -35.61 -15.56
CA PHE A 680 33.84 -34.92 -15.46
C PHE A 680 33.98 -33.64 -14.63
N ILE A 681 33.40 -32.56 -15.11
CA ILE A 681 33.21 -31.33 -14.33
C ILE A 681 32.18 -31.61 -13.23
N ASN A 682 32.43 -31.15 -12.01
CA ASN A 682 31.58 -31.38 -10.84
C ASN A 682 30.12 -30.92 -11.03
N THR A 683 29.86 -29.96 -11.92
CA THR A 683 28.53 -29.44 -12.25
C THR A 683 27.77 -30.32 -13.26
N SER A 684 28.39 -31.39 -13.77
CA SER A 684 27.69 -32.42 -14.53
C SER A 684 26.63 -33.08 -13.64
N HIS A 685 25.45 -33.30 -14.20
CA HIS A 685 24.32 -33.82 -13.45
C HIS A 685 23.40 -34.62 -14.37
N LYS A 686 22.58 -35.44 -13.74
CA LYS A 686 21.61 -36.26 -14.45
C LYS A 686 20.42 -36.48 -13.55
N PHE A 687 19.23 -36.51 -14.11
CA PHE A 687 18.06 -36.94 -13.37
C PHE A 687 17.11 -37.76 -14.23
N LYS A 688 16.31 -38.57 -13.54
CA LYS A 688 15.20 -39.32 -14.13
C LYS A 688 13.98 -39.09 -13.27
N GLU A 689 12.93 -38.57 -13.88
CA GLU A 689 11.67 -38.24 -13.23
C GLU A 689 10.54 -38.99 -13.93
N TYR A 690 9.70 -39.63 -13.11
CA TYR A 690 8.54 -40.39 -13.54
C TYR A 690 7.35 -39.97 -12.69
N GLU A 691 6.27 -39.58 -13.34
CA GLU A 691 5.04 -39.19 -12.69
C GLU A 691 3.86 -39.96 -13.28
N ALA A 692 2.98 -40.42 -12.42
CA ALA A 692 1.67 -40.94 -12.80
C ALA A 692 0.60 -40.19 -12.01
N TYR A 693 -0.47 -39.79 -12.68
CA TYR A 693 -1.59 -39.12 -12.05
C TYR A 693 -2.93 -39.59 -12.61
N PHE A 694 -3.95 -39.42 -11.79
CA PHE A 694 -5.33 -39.73 -12.10
C PHE A 694 -6.19 -38.54 -11.69
N GLY A 695 -7.11 -38.15 -12.56
CA GLY A 695 -8.05 -37.08 -12.33
C GLY A 695 -9.50 -37.47 -12.60
N VAL A 696 -10.43 -36.80 -11.91
CA VAL A 696 -11.88 -36.96 -12.07
C VAL A 696 -12.55 -35.59 -12.10
N GLY A 697 -13.52 -35.36 -12.98
CA GLY A 697 -14.26 -34.10 -13.14
C GLY A 697 -14.00 -33.33 -14.44
N ASP A 698 -14.02 -32.00 -14.35
CA ASP A 698 -13.64 -31.05 -15.40
C ASP A 698 -12.50 -30.20 -14.85
N SER A 699 -11.32 -30.26 -15.49
CA SER A 699 -10.11 -29.56 -15.05
C SER A 699 -10.25 -28.04 -15.00
N THR A 700 -11.32 -27.48 -15.57
CA THR A 700 -11.61 -26.03 -15.57
C THR A 700 -12.69 -25.62 -14.57
N ASN A 701 -13.34 -26.57 -13.90
CA ASN A 701 -14.43 -26.32 -12.97
C ASN A 701 -14.29 -27.18 -11.71
N VAL A 702 -15.02 -28.29 -11.59
CA VAL A 702 -14.94 -29.22 -10.46
C VAL A 702 -14.07 -30.42 -10.84
N PHE A 703 -12.93 -30.58 -10.17
CA PHE A 703 -12.02 -31.71 -10.40
C PHE A 703 -11.30 -32.16 -9.13
N ALA A 704 -10.79 -33.39 -9.15
CA ALA A 704 -9.77 -33.86 -8.23
C ALA A 704 -8.67 -34.58 -9.01
N LYS A 705 -7.43 -34.10 -8.91
CA LYS A 705 -6.23 -34.69 -9.51
C LYS A 705 -5.31 -35.16 -8.40
N MET A 706 -4.96 -36.44 -8.39
CA MET A 706 -3.97 -37.02 -7.49
C MET A 706 -2.81 -37.59 -8.30
N GLY A 707 -1.58 -37.46 -7.80
CA GLY A 707 -0.40 -37.95 -8.50
C GLY A 707 0.72 -38.39 -7.58
N PHE A 708 1.59 -39.23 -8.15
CA PHE A 708 2.85 -39.67 -7.56
C PHE A 708 3.97 -39.35 -8.53
N ASN A 709 5.01 -38.70 -8.03
CA ASN A 709 6.22 -38.35 -8.77
C ASN A 709 7.43 -38.94 -8.06
N TYR A 710 8.24 -39.69 -8.81
CA TYR A 710 9.51 -40.23 -8.36
C TYR A 710 10.63 -39.61 -9.20
N ARG A 711 11.61 -39.01 -8.54
CA ARG A 711 12.76 -38.41 -9.20
C ARG A 711 14.07 -38.86 -8.56
N ASN A 712 15.01 -39.31 -9.36
CA ASN A 712 16.35 -39.70 -8.94
C ASN A 712 17.35 -38.74 -9.56
N ASN A 713 18.24 -38.16 -8.73
CA ASN A 713 19.23 -37.17 -9.14
C ASN A 713 20.64 -37.71 -8.90
N ASP A 714 21.48 -37.64 -9.92
CA ASP A 714 22.89 -37.99 -9.93
C ASP A 714 23.74 -36.72 -10.11
N SER A 715 24.88 -36.67 -9.42
CA SER A 715 25.96 -35.69 -9.64
C SER A 715 27.31 -36.42 -9.69
N ILE A 716 28.41 -35.71 -9.86
CA ILE A 716 29.75 -36.31 -9.97
C ILE A 716 30.37 -36.55 -8.60
N LYS A 717 30.75 -37.80 -8.35
CA LYS A 717 31.60 -38.21 -7.24
C LYS A 717 32.65 -39.19 -7.77
N SER A 718 33.91 -38.96 -7.42
CA SER A 718 35.04 -39.79 -7.91
C SER A 718 34.99 -40.04 -9.42
N ASN A 719 34.78 -38.95 -10.17
CA ASN A 719 34.71 -38.95 -11.64
C ASN A 719 33.63 -39.88 -12.23
N ASN A 720 32.52 -40.10 -11.52
CA ASN A 720 31.38 -40.90 -12.00
C ASN A 720 30.04 -40.29 -11.57
N PHE A 721 29.01 -40.47 -12.39
CA PHE A 721 27.63 -40.17 -12.01
C PHE A 721 27.22 -41.08 -10.85
N THR A 722 26.97 -40.44 -9.71
CA THR A 722 26.59 -41.10 -8.47
C THR A 722 25.32 -40.44 -7.96
N GLU A 723 24.34 -41.26 -7.59
CA GLU A 723 23.10 -40.80 -6.95
C GLU A 723 23.42 -39.94 -5.73
N ILE A 724 22.92 -38.71 -5.74
CA ILE A 724 23.02 -37.77 -4.61
C ILE A 724 21.74 -37.79 -3.78
N ASN A 725 20.58 -37.93 -4.43
CA ASN A 725 19.30 -38.08 -3.76
C ASN A 725 18.23 -38.72 -4.65
N ASN A 726 17.18 -39.24 -4.00
CA ASN A 726 15.94 -39.60 -4.64
C ASN A 726 14.75 -38.95 -3.92
N ARG A 727 13.71 -38.62 -4.69
CA ARG A 727 12.53 -37.89 -4.22
C ARG A 727 11.26 -38.64 -4.57
N LYS A 728 10.35 -38.69 -3.61
CA LYS A 728 9.01 -39.29 -3.74
C LYS A 728 8.00 -38.23 -3.33
N THR A 729 7.26 -37.70 -4.30
CA THR A 729 6.24 -36.67 -4.09
C THR A 729 4.86 -37.26 -4.30
N PHE A 730 3.99 -37.13 -3.32
CA PHE A 730 2.57 -37.42 -3.41
C PHE A 730 1.81 -36.10 -3.39
N TYR A 731 0.92 -35.89 -4.35
CA TYR A 731 0.16 -34.64 -4.38
C TYR A 731 -1.30 -34.85 -4.72
N ILE A 732 -2.13 -33.91 -4.25
CA ILE A 732 -3.51 -33.72 -4.65
C ILE A 732 -3.72 -32.24 -4.99
N ASN A 733 -4.39 -31.99 -6.11
CA ASN A 733 -4.88 -30.68 -6.49
C ASN A 733 -6.33 -30.84 -6.91
N SER A 734 -7.25 -30.14 -6.24
CA SER A 734 -8.66 -30.36 -6.45
C SER A 734 -9.49 -29.11 -6.18
N LYS A 735 -10.54 -28.98 -6.99
CA LYS A 735 -11.71 -28.15 -6.73
C LYS A 735 -12.91 -29.08 -6.61
N ILE A 736 -13.23 -29.47 -5.38
CA ILE A 736 -14.17 -30.56 -5.07
C ILE A 736 -15.62 -30.11 -5.26
N ILE A 737 -15.93 -28.85 -4.92
CA ILE A 737 -17.27 -28.26 -5.04
C ILE A 737 -17.12 -26.84 -5.55
N GLN A 738 -17.95 -26.47 -6.53
CA GLN A 738 -18.10 -25.10 -7.00
C GLN A 738 -19.55 -24.85 -7.41
N ASN A 739 -20.31 -24.12 -6.59
CA ASN A 739 -21.66 -23.65 -6.89
C ASN A 739 -21.94 -22.32 -6.16
N GLU A 740 -23.13 -21.74 -6.32
CA GLU A 740 -23.50 -20.44 -5.72
C GLU A 740 -23.44 -20.44 -4.17
N GLN A 741 -23.65 -21.57 -3.52
CA GLN A 741 -23.72 -21.72 -2.06
C GLN A 741 -22.46 -22.34 -1.44
N THR A 742 -21.65 -23.07 -2.22
CA THR A 742 -20.50 -23.83 -1.71
C THR A 742 -19.33 -23.78 -2.68
N ASP A 743 -18.14 -23.47 -2.14
CA ASP A 743 -16.86 -23.62 -2.83
C ASP A 743 -15.90 -24.39 -1.93
N LEU A 744 -15.24 -25.43 -2.45
CA LEU A 744 -14.27 -26.24 -1.72
C LEU A 744 -13.09 -26.59 -2.62
N SER A 745 -11.91 -26.11 -2.25
CA SER A 745 -10.64 -26.38 -2.93
C SER A 745 -9.64 -27.00 -1.96
N VAL A 746 -8.92 -28.03 -2.41
CA VAL A 746 -7.91 -28.74 -1.60
C VAL A 746 -6.65 -28.97 -2.44
N PHE A 747 -5.54 -28.49 -1.91
CA PHE A 747 -4.19 -28.73 -2.40
C PHE A 747 -3.36 -29.37 -1.29
N ALA A 748 -2.60 -30.41 -1.61
CA ALA A 748 -1.54 -30.90 -0.74
C ALA A 748 -0.39 -31.51 -1.57
N ASN A 749 0.84 -31.30 -1.13
CA ASN A 749 2.06 -31.79 -1.74
C ASN A 749 2.99 -32.26 -0.62
N TYR A 750 3.17 -33.58 -0.51
CA TYR A 750 4.06 -34.21 0.47
C TYR A 750 5.23 -34.84 -0.25
N ARG A 751 6.45 -34.48 0.14
CA ARG A 751 7.68 -34.94 -0.49
C ARG A 751 8.63 -35.53 0.53
N LEU A 752 9.21 -36.67 0.14
CA LEU A 752 10.30 -37.34 0.84
C LEU A 752 11.55 -37.22 -0.03
N THR A 753 12.63 -36.64 0.50
CA THR A 753 13.93 -36.52 -0.14
C THR A 753 14.93 -37.38 0.64
N GLU A 754 15.38 -38.47 0.04
CA GLU A 754 16.41 -39.34 0.58
C GLU A 754 17.77 -38.88 0.03
N ASN A 755 18.60 -38.29 0.88
CA ASN A 755 19.94 -37.80 0.52
C ASN A 755 20.99 -38.87 0.85
N LYS A 756 22.01 -39.02 -0.01
CA LYS A 756 23.08 -40.00 0.19
C LYS A 756 24.24 -39.47 1.03
N PHE A 757 24.46 -38.15 1.01
CA PHE A 757 25.62 -37.49 1.62
C PHE A 757 25.24 -36.43 2.68
N THR A 758 23.95 -36.13 2.82
CA THR A 758 23.39 -35.21 3.82
C THR A 758 22.17 -35.87 4.46
N ASP A 759 21.57 -35.23 5.47
CA ASP A 759 20.38 -35.77 6.11
C ASP A 759 19.19 -35.81 5.15
N ASN A 760 18.32 -36.81 5.32
CA ASN A 760 17.07 -36.90 4.57
C ASN A 760 16.15 -35.74 4.96
N GLU A 761 15.35 -35.26 4.02
CA GLU A 761 14.45 -34.13 4.21
C GLU A 761 13.00 -34.51 3.86
N LYS A 762 12.04 -33.90 4.56
CA LYS A 762 10.61 -34.02 4.26
C LYS A 762 10.01 -32.63 4.12
N SER A 763 9.15 -32.42 3.13
CA SER A 763 8.40 -31.18 2.99
C SER A 763 6.91 -31.44 2.81
N LEU A 764 6.09 -30.55 3.37
CA LEU A 764 4.64 -30.55 3.19
C LEU A 764 4.16 -29.13 2.92
N ASN A 765 3.41 -29.00 1.83
CA ASN A 765 2.63 -27.82 1.50
C ASN A 765 1.17 -28.25 1.39
N SER A 766 0.24 -27.60 2.08
CA SER A 766 -1.19 -27.86 1.87
C SER A 766 -2.03 -26.61 2.07
N LYS A 767 -3.11 -26.47 1.30
CA LYS A 767 -4.08 -25.37 1.36
C LYS A 767 -5.49 -25.94 1.18
N VAL A 768 -6.39 -25.63 2.10
CA VAL A 768 -7.82 -25.96 2.05
C VAL A 768 -8.59 -24.66 2.10
N VAL A 769 -9.45 -24.41 1.12
CA VAL A 769 -10.34 -23.25 1.07
C VAL A 769 -11.77 -23.76 1.01
N PHE A 770 -12.60 -23.37 1.97
CA PHE A 770 -14.00 -23.81 2.09
C PHE A 770 -14.91 -22.62 2.38
N ASN A 771 -15.88 -22.38 1.51
CA ASN A 771 -16.93 -21.39 1.70
C ASN A 771 -18.30 -22.05 1.62
N GLN A 772 -19.21 -21.71 2.53
CA GLN A 772 -20.55 -22.29 2.60
C GLN A 772 -21.60 -21.28 3.08
N GLU A 773 -22.66 -21.12 2.29
CA GLU A 773 -23.92 -20.45 2.65
C GLU A 773 -24.97 -21.49 3.05
N LEU A 774 -25.60 -21.34 4.22
CA LEU A 774 -26.61 -22.26 4.76
C LEU A 774 -27.93 -21.54 5.06
N PHE A 775 -29.03 -22.21 4.76
CA PHE A 775 -30.41 -21.78 5.05
C PHE A 775 -30.75 -20.35 4.55
N ASN A 776 -30.45 -20.05 3.29
CA ASN A 776 -30.66 -18.73 2.65
C ASN A 776 -29.93 -17.59 3.39
N ASN A 777 -28.61 -17.71 3.55
CA ASN A 777 -27.75 -16.75 4.25
C ASN A 777 -28.08 -16.55 5.74
N PHE A 778 -28.64 -17.59 6.38
CA PHE A 778 -28.78 -17.61 7.84
C PHE A 778 -27.43 -17.86 8.50
N ILE A 779 -26.62 -18.77 7.96
CA ILE A 779 -25.24 -19.03 8.40
C ILE A 779 -24.33 -18.95 7.19
N ASN A 780 -23.28 -18.15 7.27
CA ASN A 780 -22.21 -18.10 6.28
C ASN A 780 -20.90 -18.51 6.96
N LEU A 781 -20.19 -19.45 6.35
CA LEU A 781 -18.93 -20.01 6.82
C LEU A 781 -17.85 -19.79 5.75
N GLY A 782 -16.69 -19.31 6.17
CA GLY A 782 -15.50 -19.28 5.33
C GLY A 782 -14.31 -19.80 6.14
N THR A 783 -13.63 -20.82 5.64
CA THR A 783 -12.51 -21.50 6.30
C THR A 783 -11.34 -21.58 5.33
N VAL A 784 -10.17 -21.14 5.75
CA VAL A 784 -8.90 -21.35 5.06
C VAL A 784 -7.94 -22.01 6.04
N TYR A 785 -7.36 -23.13 5.64
CA TYR A 785 -6.27 -23.79 6.38
C TYR A 785 -5.09 -23.96 5.45
N GLU A 786 -3.91 -23.57 5.89
CA GLU A 786 -2.69 -23.65 5.11
C GLU A 786 -1.53 -24.12 5.98
N THR A 787 -0.64 -24.94 5.42
CA THR A 787 0.65 -25.24 6.04
C THR A 787 1.74 -25.27 4.98
N SER A 788 2.87 -24.68 5.31
CA SER A 788 4.02 -24.58 4.43
C SER A 788 5.30 -24.52 5.23
N SER A 789 6.38 -24.98 4.60
CA SER A 789 7.73 -24.78 5.10
C SER A 789 8.32 -23.53 4.44
N GLY A 790 8.87 -22.62 5.23
CA GLY A 790 9.35 -21.31 4.76
C GLY A 790 10.49 -20.80 5.63
N ASN A 791 10.67 -19.48 5.62
CA ASN A 791 11.66 -18.76 6.38
C ASN A 791 11.03 -17.56 7.10
N VAL A 792 11.66 -17.13 8.18
CA VAL A 792 11.39 -15.82 8.80
C VAL A 792 12.68 -15.01 8.80
N ALA A 793 12.60 -13.78 8.30
CA ALA A 793 13.70 -12.82 8.34
C ALA A 793 13.92 -12.32 9.77
N ARG A 794 15.14 -12.37 10.28
CA ARG A 794 15.55 -11.60 11.47
C ARG A 794 15.69 -10.12 11.13
N GLN A 795 14.57 -9.43 11.02
CA GLN A 795 14.53 -8.08 10.49
C GLN A 795 15.22 -7.07 11.42
N GLU A 796 16.22 -6.38 10.89
CA GLU A 796 16.88 -5.24 11.53
C GLU A 796 16.18 -3.93 11.14
N TYR A 797 16.32 -2.90 11.97
CA TYR A 797 15.73 -1.59 11.68
C TYR A 797 16.49 -0.45 12.35
N ILE A 798 16.24 0.77 11.88
CA ILE A 798 16.75 2.02 12.45
C ILE A 798 15.64 3.07 12.56
N TYR A 799 15.85 4.05 13.42
CA TYR A 799 14.98 5.22 13.51
C TYR A 799 15.64 6.42 12.84
N ILE A 800 14.91 7.05 11.91
CA ILE A 800 15.32 8.29 11.25
C ILE A 800 14.47 9.45 11.75
N LYS A 801 15.14 10.52 12.17
CA LYS A 801 14.47 11.75 12.60
C LYS A 801 13.84 12.48 11.42
N THR A 802 12.64 13.00 11.65
CA THR A 802 11.80 13.75 10.71
C THR A 802 11.24 15.00 11.41
N GLU A 803 10.64 15.91 10.64
CA GLU A 803 9.92 17.03 11.25
C GLU A 803 8.71 16.54 12.07
N PRO A 804 8.42 17.16 13.22
CA PRO A 804 7.30 16.75 14.07
C PRO A 804 5.97 16.66 13.30
N GLY A 805 5.32 15.50 13.40
CA GLY A 805 4.04 15.20 12.76
C GLY A 805 4.14 14.52 11.39
N LEU A 806 5.36 14.26 10.90
CA LEU A 806 5.63 13.38 9.76
C LEU A 806 6.16 11.99 10.19
N GLY A 807 6.52 11.81 11.45
CA GLY A 807 6.94 10.53 12.00
C GLY A 807 5.79 9.65 12.51
N TYR A 808 6.15 8.53 13.12
CA TYR A 808 5.25 7.63 13.87
C TYR A 808 5.72 7.41 15.31
N TYR A 809 7.00 7.61 15.58
CA TYR A 809 7.63 7.32 16.86
C TYR A 809 8.11 8.60 17.55
N THR A 810 8.14 8.58 18.88
CA THR A 810 8.78 9.57 19.74
C THR A 810 9.93 8.92 20.49
N TRP A 811 11.00 9.66 20.75
CA TRP A 811 12.09 9.23 21.61
C TRP A 811 11.90 9.81 23.01
N ILE A 812 12.07 8.99 24.05
CA ILE A 812 12.01 9.38 25.46
C ILE A 812 13.22 8.76 26.15
N ASP A 813 14.12 9.61 26.63
CA ASP A 813 15.32 9.21 27.37
C ASP A 813 14.95 8.69 28.76
N TYR A 814 14.85 7.36 28.89
CA TYR A 814 14.43 6.71 30.12
C TYR A 814 15.58 6.55 31.11
N ASN A 815 16.80 6.36 30.62
CA ASN A 815 17.99 6.12 31.44
C ASN A 815 18.79 7.42 31.77
N SER A 816 18.44 8.54 31.11
CA SER A 816 19.07 9.85 31.24
C SER A 816 20.55 9.91 30.81
N ASP A 817 20.98 9.07 29.87
CA ASP A 817 22.35 9.05 29.35
C ASP A 817 22.54 9.86 28.04
N GLY A 818 21.44 10.30 27.42
CA GLY A 818 21.42 11.07 26.19
C GLY A 818 21.78 10.30 24.91
N ILE A 819 21.92 8.97 24.99
CA ILE A 819 22.11 8.05 23.86
C ILE A 819 20.73 7.52 23.47
N LYS A 820 20.50 7.29 22.17
CA LYS A 820 19.20 6.80 21.67
C LYS A 820 19.21 5.28 21.58
N ASP A 821 18.62 4.62 22.56
CA ASP A 821 18.53 3.16 22.61
C ASP A 821 17.24 2.62 21.98
N PHE A 822 17.25 1.34 21.60
CA PHE A 822 16.09 0.71 20.94
C PHE A 822 14.84 0.65 21.82
N ASP A 823 14.99 0.63 23.15
CA ASP A 823 13.90 0.59 24.13
C ASP A 823 13.32 1.94 24.51
N GLU A 824 13.87 3.02 23.96
CA GLU A 824 13.45 4.40 24.24
C GLU A 824 12.52 5.01 23.18
N PHE A 825 12.18 4.22 22.15
CA PHE A 825 11.26 4.64 21.10
C PHE A 825 9.85 4.09 21.34
N GLU A 826 8.90 5.00 21.47
CA GLU A 826 7.47 4.70 21.66
C GLU A 826 6.63 5.20 20.49
N ILE A 827 5.47 4.58 20.28
CA ILE A 827 4.49 5.08 19.31
C ILE A 827 3.95 6.42 19.82
N ALA A 828 4.03 7.47 19.01
CA ALA A 828 3.63 8.79 19.45
C ALA A 828 2.09 8.89 19.61
N GLU A 829 1.61 9.18 20.82
CA GLU A 829 0.17 9.39 21.12
C GLU A 829 -0.37 10.73 20.57
N PHE A 830 0.51 11.71 20.38
CA PHE A 830 0.18 13.01 19.82
C PHE A 830 1.01 13.32 18.58
N GLN A 831 0.36 13.92 17.57
CA GLN A 831 1.01 14.23 16.30
C GLN A 831 2.25 15.12 16.46
N ASP A 832 2.25 16.06 17.41
CA ASP A 832 3.39 16.94 17.65
C ASP A 832 4.63 16.23 18.26
N GLN A 833 4.49 14.97 18.71
CA GLN A 833 5.59 14.15 19.24
C GLN A 833 6.14 13.16 18.21
N ALA A 834 5.44 12.98 17.09
CA ALA A 834 5.79 11.99 16.08
C ALA A 834 6.97 12.49 15.22
N GLU A 835 8.18 12.34 15.74
CA GLU A 835 9.43 12.87 15.17
C GLU A 835 10.28 11.81 14.47
N TYR A 836 9.98 10.51 14.60
CA TYR A 836 10.84 9.45 14.07
C TYR A 836 10.09 8.46 13.17
N LEU A 837 10.75 7.99 12.13
CA LEU A 837 10.32 6.90 11.25
C LEU A 837 11.19 5.67 11.47
N ARG A 838 10.57 4.49 11.58
CA ARG A 838 11.28 3.21 11.66
C ARG A 838 11.49 2.65 10.25
N LEU A 839 12.73 2.53 9.79
CA LEU A 839 13.06 1.95 8.48
C LEU A 839 13.72 0.58 8.61
N PRO A 840 13.39 -0.39 7.75
CA PRO A 840 14.01 -1.70 7.78
C PRO A 840 15.43 -1.63 7.22
N LYS A 841 16.38 -2.30 7.89
CA LYS A 841 17.72 -2.54 7.36
C LYS A 841 17.70 -3.78 6.46
N PRO A 842 18.53 -3.85 5.41
CA PRO A 842 18.60 -5.06 4.60
C PRO A 842 19.05 -6.27 5.42
N ASN A 843 18.33 -7.37 5.33
CA ASN A 843 18.65 -8.60 6.04
C ASN A 843 19.03 -9.74 5.07
N LEU A 844 19.98 -10.58 5.50
CA LEU A 844 20.41 -11.82 4.82
C LEU A 844 20.26 -13.07 5.72
N GLN A 845 19.87 -12.89 6.98
CA GLN A 845 19.71 -13.97 7.96
C GLN A 845 18.25 -14.40 8.05
N PHE A 846 18.01 -15.64 7.64
CA PHE A 846 16.69 -16.27 7.66
C PHE A 846 16.71 -17.50 8.56
N ILE A 847 15.67 -17.67 9.38
CA ILE A 847 15.44 -18.88 10.17
C ILE A 847 14.45 -19.75 9.41
N ALA A 848 14.78 -21.02 9.19
CA ALA A 848 13.85 -21.97 8.60
C ALA A 848 12.69 -22.28 9.56
N THR A 849 11.46 -22.13 9.09
CA THR A 849 10.23 -22.32 9.88
C THR A 849 9.23 -23.25 9.21
N GLN A 850 8.32 -23.78 10.02
CA GLN A 850 7.07 -24.37 9.56
C GLN A 850 5.92 -23.44 9.93
N ARG A 851 5.18 -23.00 8.92
CA ARG A 851 3.98 -22.17 9.05
C ARG A 851 2.74 -23.04 9.09
N ALA A 852 1.83 -22.74 10.00
CA ALA A 852 0.47 -23.26 10.05
C ALA A 852 -0.51 -22.10 10.21
N LYS A 853 -1.35 -21.90 9.21
CA LYS A 853 -2.33 -20.81 9.13
C LYS A 853 -3.75 -21.35 9.13
N PHE A 854 -4.61 -20.75 9.93
CA PHE A 854 -6.03 -21.07 10.00
C PHE A 854 -6.86 -19.80 10.13
N THR A 855 -7.75 -19.57 9.17
CA THR A 855 -8.69 -18.46 9.16
C THR A 855 -10.11 -19.02 9.12
N GLN A 856 -10.94 -18.61 10.06
CA GLN A 856 -12.34 -18.98 10.16
C GLN A 856 -13.20 -17.73 10.30
N SER A 857 -14.13 -17.54 9.38
CA SER A 857 -15.21 -16.56 9.47
C SER A 857 -16.54 -17.27 9.63
N ILE A 858 -17.37 -16.80 10.57
CA ILE A 858 -18.71 -17.32 10.82
C ILE A 858 -19.65 -16.13 10.98
N THR A 859 -20.68 -16.06 10.15
CA THR A 859 -21.75 -15.07 10.27
C THR A 859 -23.07 -15.77 10.51
N ILE A 860 -23.80 -15.38 11.55
CA ILE A 860 -25.14 -15.89 11.86
C ILE A 860 -26.14 -14.73 11.76
N SER A 861 -27.03 -14.79 10.77
CA SER A 861 -28.03 -13.77 10.45
C SER A 861 -29.46 -14.34 10.35
N PRO A 862 -30.23 -14.36 11.45
CA PRO A 862 -31.63 -14.80 11.48
C PRO A 862 -32.64 -13.90 10.74
N LYS A 863 -32.21 -13.10 9.76
CA LYS A 863 -33.04 -12.13 9.01
C LYS A 863 -34.23 -12.77 8.30
N VAL A 864 -34.12 -14.04 7.89
CA VAL A 864 -35.24 -14.81 7.32
C VAL A 864 -36.44 -14.92 8.27
N TRP A 865 -36.26 -14.69 9.57
CA TRP A 865 -37.33 -14.73 10.57
C TRP A 865 -37.98 -13.38 10.88
N THR A 866 -37.57 -12.28 10.23
CA THR A 866 -38.13 -10.94 10.48
C THR A 866 -39.64 -10.87 10.20
N VAL A 867 -40.14 -11.68 9.24
CA VAL A 867 -41.55 -11.80 8.89
C VAL A 867 -42.35 -12.80 9.75
N LYS A 868 -41.70 -13.53 10.66
CA LYS A 868 -42.36 -14.52 11.53
C LYS A 868 -42.84 -13.88 12.84
N ASN A 869 -43.81 -14.51 13.50
CA ASN A 869 -44.36 -14.07 14.79
C ASN A 869 -43.75 -14.86 15.98
N GLY A 870 -43.97 -14.36 17.20
CA GLY A 870 -43.53 -15.01 18.44
C GLY A 870 -42.00 -14.96 18.66
N PHE A 871 -41.44 -16.03 19.25
CA PHE A 871 -40.02 -16.12 19.63
C PHE A 871 -39.04 -15.93 18.45
N LYS A 872 -39.40 -16.41 17.26
CA LYS A 872 -38.58 -16.24 16.04
C LYS A 872 -38.37 -14.77 15.66
N LYS A 873 -39.33 -13.89 15.97
CA LYS A 873 -39.20 -12.44 15.76
C LYS A 873 -38.17 -11.82 16.69
N ILE A 874 -38.05 -12.33 17.92
CA ILE A 874 -37.04 -11.87 18.88
C ILE A 874 -35.66 -12.31 18.40
N LEU A 875 -35.52 -13.58 17.99
CA LEU A 875 -34.26 -14.10 17.43
C LEU A 875 -33.85 -13.40 16.12
N SER A 876 -34.81 -12.93 15.30
CA SER A 876 -34.52 -12.16 14.09
C SER A 876 -33.74 -10.85 14.33
N LYS A 877 -33.70 -10.38 15.58
CA LYS A 877 -32.97 -9.18 16.00
C LYS A 877 -31.52 -9.47 16.41
N LEU A 878 -31.17 -10.74 16.61
CA LEU A 878 -29.81 -11.15 16.91
C LEU A 878 -29.00 -11.20 15.62
N TYR A 879 -27.71 -10.91 15.71
CA TYR A 879 -26.76 -11.10 14.62
C TYR A 879 -25.41 -11.42 15.27
N ASN A 880 -24.71 -12.45 14.81
CA ASN A 880 -23.37 -12.76 15.32
C ASN A 880 -22.38 -12.77 14.17
N GLN A 881 -21.20 -12.21 14.43
CA GLN A 881 -20.05 -12.28 13.53
C GLN A 881 -18.84 -12.72 14.35
N SER A 882 -18.27 -13.84 13.95
CA SER A 882 -17.04 -14.40 14.52
C SER A 882 -15.97 -14.41 13.45
N PHE A 883 -14.76 -14.00 13.83
CA PHE A 883 -13.57 -14.09 13.02
C PHE A 883 -12.45 -14.65 13.90
N LEU A 884 -11.74 -15.64 13.40
CA LEU A 884 -10.55 -16.23 13.99
C LEU A 884 -9.50 -16.31 12.90
N SER A 885 -8.31 -15.80 13.16
CA SER A 885 -7.15 -15.92 12.30
C SER A 885 -5.96 -16.30 13.17
N VAL A 886 -5.27 -17.36 12.80
CA VAL A 886 -4.07 -17.82 13.48
C VAL A 886 -3.03 -18.11 12.43
N GLU A 887 -1.88 -17.49 12.53
CA GLU A 887 -0.70 -17.78 11.73
C GLU A 887 0.44 -18.06 12.70
N ASN A 888 0.85 -19.32 12.72
CA ASN A 888 1.78 -19.86 13.70
C ASN A 888 3.03 -20.32 12.97
N GLU A 889 4.18 -19.75 13.34
CA GLU A 889 5.47 -20.05 12.74
C GLU A 889 6.42 -20.56 13.80
N GLN A 890 6.81 -21.83 13.66
CA GLN A 890 7.75 -22.48 14.57
C GLN A 890 9.05 -22.79 13.84
N GLN A 891 10.17 -22.75 14.57
CA GLN A 891 11.45 -23.16 14.00
C GLN A 891 11.37 -24.62 13.55
N ARG A 892 11.80 -24.88 12.31
CA ARG A 892 11.81 -26.23 11.78
C ARG A 892 13.04 -26.99 12.26
N ILE A 893 12.84 -27.97 13.13
CA ILE A 893 13.90 -28.88 13.60
C ILE A 893 13.83 -30.19 12.82
N GLY A 894 14.77 -30.38 11.90
CA GLY A 894 14.86 -31.57 11.02
C GLY A 894 13.61 -31.77 10.16
N ASN A 895 12.97 -32.94 10.33
CA ASN A 895 11.81 -33.38 9.54
C ASN A 895 10.48 -33.34 10.31
N SER A 896 10.40 -32.49 11.34
CA SER A 896 9.17 -32.27 12.08
C SER A 896 8.21 -31.38 11.29
N PHE A 897 6.91 -31.66 11.42
CA PHE A 897 5.85 -30.79 10.92
C PHE A 897 4.95 -30.41 12.08
N ASN A 898 4.66 -29.12 12.21
CA ASN A 898 3.56 -28.66 13.03
C ASN A 898 2.35 -28.39 12.14
N PHE A 899 1.30 -29.20 12.31
CA PHE A 899 0.01 -29.00 11.64
C PHE A 899 -0.99 -28.26 12.49
N ASN A 900 -0.69 -28.07 13.78
CA ASN A 900 -1.58 -27.44 14.72
C ASN A 900 -1.29 -25.94 14.78
N PRO A 901 -2.12 -25.08 14.14
CA PRO A 901 -1.93 -23.63 14.23
C PRO A 901 -2.13 -23.13 15.67
N PHE A 902 -2.75 -23.93 16.55
CA PHE A 902 -2.98 -23.61 17.95
C PHE A 902 -1.91 -24.18 18.90
N ASP A 903 -0.79 -24.70 18.39
CA ASP A 903 0.35 -25.09 19.22
C ASP A 903 1.18 -23.86 19.60
N PHE A 904 0.90 -23.31 20.78
CA PHE A 904 1.51 -22.07 21.26
C PHE A 904 2.70 -22.29 22.20
N ASP A 905 3.46 -23.38 22.02
CA ASP A 905 4.69 -23.63 22.77
C ASP A 905 5.73 -22.53 22.51
N GLU A 906 5.92 -21.66 23.51
CA GLU A 906 6.77 -20.47 23.43
C GLU A 906 8.23 -20.78 23.11
N SER A 907 8.71 -21.96 23.51
CA SER A 907 10.09 -22.40 23.25
C SER A 907 10.38 -22.70 21.77
N LYS A 908 9.33 -22.89 20.96
CA LYS A 908 9.41 -23.24 19.53
C LYS A 908 8.93 -22.12 18.60
N LEU A 909 8.08 -21.23 19.12
CA LEU A 909 7.47 -20.12 18.37
C LEU A 909 8.50 -19.06 18.00
N ILE A 910 8.70 -18.88 16.69
CA ILE A 910 9.48 -17.78 16.10
C ILE A 910 8.56 -16.60 15.76
N GLY A 911 7.35 -16.89 15.28
CA GLY A 911 6.35 -15.88 14.93
C GLY A 911 4.94 -16.36 15.27
N LEU A 912 4.08 -15.43 15.68
CA LEU A 912 2.67 -15.72 15.92
C LEU A 912 1.81 -14.51 15.59
N SER A 913 0.80 -14.69 14.75
CA SER A 913 -0.29 -13.72 14.58
C SER A 913 -1.62 -14.42 14.89
N PHE A 914 -2.11 -14.22 16.11
CA PHE A 914 -3.37 -14.77 16.58
C PHE A 914 -4.38 -13.63 16.79
N ASN A 915 -5.56 -13.76 16.19
CA ASN A 915 -6.65 -12.80 16.32
C ASN A 915 -7.98 -13.55 16.41
N ILE A 916 -8.73 -13.35 17.48
CA ILE A 916 -10.11 -13.78 17.62
C ILE A 916 -10.98 -12.57 17.94
N ARG A 917 -12.09 -12.46 17.22
CA ARG A 917 -13.09 -11.42 17.44
C ARG A 917 -14.48 -11.99 17.26
N ASN A 918 -15.30 -11.93 18.31
CA ASN A 918 -16.71 -12.25 18.26
C ASN A 918 -17.52 -11.02 18.62
N SER A 919 -18.46 -10.62 17.75
CA SER A 919 -19.41 -9.55 18.03
C SER A 919 -20.84 -10.08 17.93
N LEU A 920 -21.54 -10.09 19.05
CA LEU A 920 -22.96 -10.43 19.16
C LEU A 920 -23.79 -9.16 19.28
N TYR A 921 -24.69 -8.96 18.32
CA TYR A 921 -25.54 -7.80 18.23
C TYR A 921 -26.99 -8.18 18.52
N PHE A 922 -27.69 -7.31 19.23
CA PHE A 922 -29.14 -7.30 19.36
C PHE A 922 -29.67 -5.97 18.82
N ASN A 923 -30.66 -6.01 17.91
CA ASN A 923 -31.17 -4.83 17.19
C ASN A 923 -30.07 -4.07 16.43
N ARG A 924 -29.19 -4.80 15.72
CA ARG A 924 -28.13 -4.21 14.89
C ARG A 924 -28.70 -3.10 13.98
N ASN A 925 -28.02 -1.96 13.94
CA ASN A 925 -28.39 -0.75 13.19
C ASN A 925 -29.68 -0.04 13.65
N LEU A 926 -30.19 -0.33 14.84
CA LEU A 926 -31.30 0.42 15.46
C LEU A 926 -30.78 1.23 16.67
N GLN A 927 -31.50 2.28 17.07
CA GLN A 927 -31.16 3.09 18.27
C GLN A 927 -32.00 2.70 19.50
N LYS A 928 -32.80 1.63 19.40
CA LYS A 928 -33.74 1.24 20.47
C LYS A 928 -33.35 -0.12 21.02
N TYR A 929 -32.80 -0.13 22.24
CA TYR A 929 -32.28 -1.35 22.88
C TYR A 929 -31.29 -2.06 21.95
N SER A 930 -30.37 -1.31 21.36
CA SER A 930 -29.27 -1.89 20.61
C SER A 930 -28.18 -2.27 21.58
N THR A 931 -27.80 -3.54 21.57
CA THR A 931 -26.75 -4.05 22.44
C THR A 931 -25.74 -4.78 21.59
N THR A 932 -24.46 -4.49 21.79
CA THR A 932 -23.36 -5.22 21.19
C THR A 932 -22.48 -5.76 22.30
N TYR A 933 -22.22 -7.06 22.30
CA TYR A 933 -21.16 -7.65 23.10
C TYR A 933 -20.02 -8.04 22.17
N THR A 934 -18.81 -7.58 22.48
CA THR A 934 -17.60 -7.92 21.74
C THR A 934 -16.61 -8.62 22.66
N TYR A 935 -16.18 -9.81 22.27
CA TYR A 935 -14.99 -10.46 22.79
C TYR A 935 -13.88 -10.33 21.75
N GLY A 936 -12.69 -9.92 22.18
CA GLY A 936 -11.51 -9.83 21.33
C GLY A 936 -10.29 -10.38 22.05
N LYS A 937 -9.47 -11.15 21.35
CA LYS A 937 -8.13 -11.49 21.82
C LYS A 937 -7.15 -11.45 20.65
N ASN A 938 -6.03 -10.78 20.84
CA ASN A 938 -4.99 -10.63 19.85
C ASN A 938 -3.63 -10.93 20.49
N ARG A 939 -2.86 -11.84 19.91
CA ARG A 939 -1.51 -12.16 20.37
C ARG A 939 -0.60 -12.08 19.15
N ASN A 940 0.38 -11.19 19.19
CA ASN A 940 1.31 -10.94 18.10
C ASN A 940 2.76 -11.09 18.61
N LYS A 941 3.47 -12.11 18.13
CA LYS A 941 4.88 -12.36 18.42
C LYS A 941 5.71 -12.13 17.17
N GLN A 942 6.74 -11.30 17.27
CA GLN A 942 7.65 -10.96 16.19
C GLN A 942 9.10 -11.13 16.64
N GLN A 943 9.93 -11.69 15.75
CA GLN A 943 11.36 -11.85 15.96
C GLN A 943 12.13 -10.69 15.31
N TYR A 944 12.75 -9.85 16.13
CA TYR A 944 13.72 -8.86 15.66
C TYR A 944 15.16 -9.36 15.91
N PHE A 945 16.14 -8.67 15.32
CA PHE A 945 17.56 -8.93 15.62
C PHE A 945 17.87 -8.72 17.10
N ILE A 946 17.26 -7.67 17.69
CA ILE A 946 17.40 -7.31 19.11
C ILE A 946 16.57 -8.18 20.06
N GLY A 947 16.06 -9.33 19.62
CA GLY A 947 15.26 -10.26 20.42
C GLY A 947 13.78 -10.32 20.02
N ASN A 948 13.04 -11.23 20.66
CA ASN A 948 11.61 -11.37 20.46
C ASN A 948 10.81 -10.28 21.17
N GLN A 949 9.72 -9.86 20.54
CA GLN A 949 8.70 -9.00 21.13
C GLN A 949 7.33 -9.65 20.95
N GLU A 950 6.56 -9.72 22.02
CA GLU A 950 5.23 -10.31 22.06
C GLU A 950 4.23 -9.35 22.70
N ASN A 951 3.11 -9.13 22.03
CA ASN A 951 2.01 -8.30 22.50
C ASN A 951 0.72 -9.12 22.56
N ASN A 952 0.10 -9.23 23.73
CA ASN A 952 -1.14 -9.98 23.96
C ASN A 952 -2.22 -9.07 24.57
N ILE A 953 -3.28 -8.84 23.81
CA ILE A 953 -4.43 -8.02 24.20
C ILE A 953 -5.65 -8.92 24.29
N GLU A 954 -6.31 -8.93 25.45
CA GLU A 954 -7.62 -9.57 25.64
C GLU A 954 -8.64 -8.51 26.07
N LEU A 955 -9.87 -8.55 25.53
CA LEU A 955 -10.91 -7.60 25.89
C LEU A 955 -12.32 -8.21 25.84
N HIS A 956 -13.15 -7.74 26.78
CA HIS A 956 -14.60 -7.88 26.76
C HIS A 956 -15.23 -6.50 26.79
N GLN A 957 -16.13 -6.22 25.85
CA GLN A 957 -16.82 -4.94 25.74
C GLN A 957 -18.33 -5.14 25.56
N VAL A 958 -19.11 -4.37 26.31
CA VAL A 958 -20.57 -4.26 26.15
C VAL A 958 -20.90 -2.83 25.78
N ASP A 959 -21.51 -2.64 24.62
CA ASP A 959 -22.09 -1.37 24.18
C ASP A 959 -23.61 -1.47 24.24
N PHE A 960 -24.26 -0.54 24.91
CA PHE A 960 -25.72 -0.44 24.99
C PHE A 960 -26.18 0.93 24.52
N ALA A 961 -27.12 0.98 23.59
CA ALA A 961 -27.71 2.21 23.07
C ALA A 961 -29.25 2.15 23.14
N HIS A 962 -29.86 3.14 23.79
CA HIS A 962 -31.30 3.25 23.92
C HIS A 962 -31.79 4.69 23.81
N LYS A 963 -32.51 4.97 22.73
CA LYS A 963 -33.28 6.19 22.50
C LYS A 963 -34.56 6.14 23.34
N PHE A 964 -34.48 6.64 24.57
CA PHE A 964 -35.55 6.58 25.57
C PHE A 964 -36.59 7.71 25.41
N ALA A 965 -36.23 8.78 24.70
CA ALA A 965 -37.15 9.84 24.30
C ALA A 965 -36.84 10.31 22.87
N ALA A 966 -37.74 11.12 22.28
CA ALA A 966 -37.60 11.60 20.90
C ALA A 966 -36.23 12.26 20.63
N PHE A 967 -35.73 13.02 21.60
CA PHE A 967 -34.47 13.75 21.52
C PHE A 967 -33.36 13.19 22.43
N TRP A 968 -33.57 12.11 23.16
CA TRP A 968 -32.58 11.63 24.13
C TRP A 968 -32.15 10.19 23.83
N LEU A 969 -30.84 10.02 23.65
CA LEU A 969 -30.16 8.75 23.47
C LEU A 969 -29.21 8.54 24.65
N LEU A 970 -29.38 7.43 25.35
CA LEU A 970 -28.45 6.94 26.34
C LEU A 970 -27.55 5.89 25.68
N GLU A 971 -26.25 6.04 25.84
CA GLU A 971 -25.22 5.08 25.45
C GLU A 971 -24.41 4.70 26.69
N LEU A 972 -24.17 3.41 26.90
CA LEU A 972 -23.34 2.91 27.99
C LEU A 972 -22.30 1.97 27.38
N MET A 973 -21.03 2.20 27.67
CA MET A 973 -19.95 1.26 27.37
C MET A 973 -19.37 0.76 28.69
N GLY A 974 -19.20 -0.57 28.79
CA GLY A 974 -18.38 -1.20 29.81
C GLY A 974 -17.34 -2.07 29.11
N LYS A 975 -16.07 -1.91 29.47
CA LYS A 975 -14.96 -2.66 28.89
C LYS A 975 -14.01 -3.13 29.98
N THR A 976 -13.57 -4.37 29.87
CA THR A 976 -12.46 -4.91 30.65
C THR A 976 -11.44 -5.45 29.66
N SER A 977 -10.16 -5.16 29.86
CA SER A 977 -9.10 -5.62 28.98
C SER A 977 -7.78 -5.80 29.71
N THR A 978 -6.99 -6.76 29.27
CA THR A 978 -5.62 -6.98 29.70
C THR A 978 -4.70 -6.78 28.50
N ASN A 979 -3.59 -6.08 28.69
CA ASN A 979 -2.57 -5.84 27.67
C ASN A 979 -1.19 -6.22 28.21
N ASP A 980 -0.62 -7.27 27.66
CA ASP A 980 0.69 -7.81 28.03
C ASP A 980 1.69 -7.51 26.92
N LEU A 981 2.80 -6.84 27.26
CA LEU A 981 3.95 -6.67 26.39
C LEU A 981 5.14 -7.38 27.02
N GLU A 982 5.73 -8.31 26.28
CA GLU A 982 6.94 -9.02 26.67
C GLU A 982 8.01 -8.83 25.60
N THR A 983 9.21 -8.46 26.04
CA THR A 983 10.41 -8.34 25.20
C THR A 983 11.54 -9.14 25.83
N GLU A 984 12.33 -9.79 24.99
CA GLU A 984 13.39 -10.72 25.44
C GLU A 984 14.61 -9.99 26.04
N ASN A 985 15.02 -8.87 25.43
CA ASN A 985 16.24 -8.14 25.81
C ASN A 985 15.99 -6.79 26.51
N PHE A 986 14.74 -6.33 26.60
CA PHE A 986 14.40 -5.00 27.14
C PHE A 986 13.36 -5.08 28.26
N ASN A 987 13.75 -5.69 29.39
CA ASN A 987 12.85 -5.89 30.53
C ASN A 987 12.16 -4.61 31.03
N SER A 988 12.78 -3.44 30.83
CA SER A 988 12.23 -2.10 31.11
C SER A 988 10.90 -1.82 30.38
N ARG A 989 10.67 -2.47 29.24
CA ARG A 989 9.44 -2.31 28.44
C ARG A 989 8.32 -3.27 28.80
N ASN A 990 8.60 -4.30 29.60
CA ASN A 990 7.64 -5.37 29.84
C ASN A 990 6.55 -4.90 30.82
N TYR A 991 5.28 -5.14 30.49
CA TYR A 991 4.16 -4.78 31.35
C TYR A 991 2.97 -5.74 31.17
N THR A 992 2.13 -5.83 32.21
CA THR A 992 0.81 -6.47 32.15
C THR A 992 -0.21 -5.49 32.72
N ILE A 993 -0.94 -4.81 31.85
CA ILE A 993 -1.88 -3.76 32.24
C ILE A 993 -3.30 -4.31 32.21
N ASP A 994 -3.90 -4.46 33.40
CA ASP A 994 -5.33 -4.71 33.54
C ASP A 994 -6.10 -3.40 33.56
N ALA A 995 -7.05 -3.24 32.65
CA ALA A 995 -7.88 -2.06 32.49
C ALA A 995 -9.36 -2.37 32.66
N ASN A 996 -10.03 -1.60 33.52
CA ASN A 996 -11.48 -1.57 33.66
C ASN A 996 -12.01 -0.19 33.29
N GLU A 997 -12.93 -0.15 32.33
CA GLU A 997 -13.46 1.05 31.71
C GLU A 997 -14.99 1.08 31.82
N PHE A 998 -15.54 2.21 32.25
CA PHE A 998 -16.99 2.46 32.25
C PHE A 998 -17.28 3.86 31.71
N GLN A 999 -18.08 3.93 30.66
CA GLN A 999 -18.37 5.17 29.95
C GLN A 999 -19.88 5.36 29.71
N PRO A 1000 -20.60 6.02 30.64
CA PRO A 1000 -21.93 6.53 30.37
C PRO A 1000 -21.88 7.79 29.50
N LYS A 1001 -22.70 7.80 28.45
CA LYS A 1001 -22.82 8.86 27.46
C LYS A 1001 -24.29 9.21 27.26
N ILE A 1002 -24.64 10.48 27.38
CA ILE A 1002 -26.00 10.98 27.12
C ILE A 1002 -25.97 11.99 25.98
N SER A 1003 -26.74 11.71 24.95
CA SER A 1003 -26.85 12.55 23.75
C SER A 1003 -28.24 13.16 23.63
N PHE A 1004 -28.30 14.48 23.57
CA PHE A 1004 -29.46 15.25 23.14
C PHE A 1004 -29.46 15.37 21.60
N LEU A 1005 -30.21 14.50 20.94
CA LEU A 1005 -30.43 14.43 19.50
C LEU A 1005 -31.57 15.37 19.07
N TYR A 1006 -31.36 16.69 19.08
CA TYR A 1006 -32.39 17.66 18.63
C TYR A 1006 -32.92 17.32 17.22
N ASN A 1007 -32.02 16.91 16.33
CA ASN A 1007 -32.31 16.25 15.05
C ASN A 1007 -31.05 15.53 14.54
N ASP A 1008 -31.11 14.87 13.38
CA ASP A 1008 -29.97 14.14 12.79
C ASP A 1008 -28.75 15.04 12.53
N ASN A 1009 -28.95 16.35 12.48
CA ASN A 1009 -27.94 17.36 12.22
C ASN A 1009 -27.54 18.16 13.46
N ASN A 1010 -28.07 17.89 14.66
CA ASN A 1010 -27.70 18.63 15.86
C ASN A 1010 -27.75 17.71 17.07
N ARG A 1011 -26.57 17.44 17.62
CA ARG A 1011 -26.38 16.58 18.77
C ARG A 1011 -25.43 17.24 19.76
N LEU A 1012 -25.89 17.39 21.00
CA LEU A 1012 -25.03 17.66 22.14
C LEU A 1012 -24.87 16.38 22.95
N THR A 1013 -23.65 16.03 23.32
CA THR A 1013 -23.37 14.86 24.13
C THR A 1013 -22.53 15.26 25.33
N ALA A 1014 -22.90 14.76 26.50
CA ALA A 1014 -22.02 14.72 27.67
C ALA A 1014 -21.67 13.27 27.98
N PHE A 1015 -20.42 13.01 28.34
CA PHE A 1015 -19.99 11.70 28.79
C PHE A 1015 -19.03 11.79 29.97
N TYR A 1016 -19.05 10.74 30.77
CA TYR A 1016 -18.05 10.48 31.79
C TYR A 1016 -17.38 9.16 31.42
N HIS A 1017 -16.08 9.08 31.55
CA HIS A 1017 -15.31 7.86 31.29
C HIS A 1017 -14.36 7.63 32.46
N PHE A 1018 -14.64 6.61 33.24
CA PHE A 1018 -13.76 6.14 34.29
C PHE A 1018 -12.89 5.00 33.74
N LYS A 1019 -11.56 5.13 33.85
CA LYS A 1019 -10.61 4.04 33.58
C LYS A 1019 -9.80 3.75 34.83
N LYS A 1020 -9.67 2.48 35.18
CA LYS A 1020 -8.73 1.99 36.19
C LYS A 1020 -7.73 1.07 35.49
N LYS A 1021 -6.46 1.46 35.42
CA LYS A 1021 -5.37 0.64 34.89
C LYS A 1021 -4.45 0.22 36.04
N GLU A 1022 -4.05 -1.03 36.09
CA GLU A 1022 -3.13 -1.57 37.09
C GLU A 1022 -2.07 -2.41 36.36
N ASN A 1023 -0.80 -2.09 36.56
CA ASN A 1023 0.30 -2.94 36.11
C ASN A 1023 0.50 -4.08 37.12
N GLN A 1024 0.54 -5.32 36.64
CA GLN A 1024 0.75 -6.52 37.46
C GLN A 1024 2.23 -6.93 37.54
N LEU A 1025 3.09 -6.34 36.70
CA LEU A 1025 4.53 -6.54 36.72
C LEU A 1025 5.24 -5.36 37.40
N ALA A 1026 6.50 -5.54 37.80
CA ALA A 1026 7.38 -4.50 38.35
C ALA A 1026 6.80 -3.74 39.57
N ASP A 1027 6.90 -2.41 39.58
CA ASP A 1027 6.59 -1.50 40.70
C ASP A 1027 5.08 -1.30 40.96
N PHE A 1028 4.22 -2.15 40.37
CA PHE A 1028 2.77 -2.18 40.54
C PHE A 1028 2.10 -0.82 40.30
N GLU A 1029 2.46 -0.15 39.21
CA GLU A 1029 1.92 1.16 38.87
C GLU A 1029 0.40 1.12 38.72
N GLN A 1030 -0.27 2.16 39.20
CA GLN A 1030 -1.73 2.26 39.16
C GLN A 1030 -2.14 3.60 38.57
N LEU A 1031 -3.18 3.59 37.73
CA LEU A 1031 -3.83 4.79 37.21
C LEU A 1031 -5.33 4.72 37.44
N LYS A 1032 -5.87 5.68 38.18
CA LYS A 1032 -7.31 5.98 38.17
C LYS A 1032 -7.53 7.24 37.36
N GLN A 1033 -8.00 7.07 36.13
CA GLN A 1033 -8.30 8.18 35.23
C GLN A 1033 -9.80 8.47 35.25
N GLN A 1034 -10.15 9.71 35.60
CA GLN A 1034 -11.51 10.23 35.44
C GLN A 1034 -11.54 11.23 34.30
N LYS A 1035 -12.27 10.89 33.23
CA LYS A 1035 -12.42 11.75 32.05
C LYS A 1035 -13.85 12.28 31.95
N PHE A 1036 -13.99 13.59 32.01
CA PHE A 1036 -15.25 14.29 31.75
C PHE A 1036 -15.20 14.93 30.37
N GLY A 1037 -16.19 14.66 29.53
CA GLY A 1037 -16.20 15.13 28.16
C GLY A 1037 -17.53 15.73 27.74
N ILE A 1038 -17.47 16.80 26.95
CA ILE A 1038 -18.61 17.37 26.24
C ILE A 1038 -18.28 17.35 24.75
N GLU A 1039 -19.19 16.82 23.94
CA GLU A 1039 -19.11 16.81 22.47
C GLU A 1039 -20.30 17.56 21.90
N TYR A 1040 -20.07 18.50 21.00
CA TYR A 1040 -21.11 19.17 20.24
C TYR A 1040 -20.93 18.89 18.76
N PHE A 1041 -21.98 18.43 18.10
CA PHE A 1041 -22.02 18.16 16.68
C PHE A 1041 -23.18 18.90 16.04
N TYR A 1042 -22.91 19.68 15.01
CA TYR A 1042 -23.92 20.44 14.30
C TYR A 1042 -23.63 20.46 12.80
N ILE A 1043 -24.62 20.11 11.99
CA ILE A 1043 -24.64 20.26 10.54
C ILE A 1043 -25.76 21.25 10.19
N ASN A 1044 -25.44 22.33 9.48
CA ASN A 1044 -26.49 23.25 9.00
C ASN A 1044 -27.11 22.77 7.67
N SER A 1045 -28.15 23.45 7.20
CA SER A 1045 -28.79 23.15 5.90
C SER A 1045 -27.85 23.27 4.69
N LYS A 1046 -26.75 24.01 4.83
CA LYS A 1046 -25.69 24.16 3.82
C LYS A 1046 -24.61 23.07 3.93
N LYS A 1047 -24.80 22.04 4.77
CA LYS A 1047 -23.84 20.95 5.05
C LYS A 1047 -22.52 21.42 5.67
N ASN A 1048 -22.51 22.56 6.36
CA ASN A 1048 -21.38 22.93 7.21
C ASN A 1048 -21.50 22.18 8.53
N GLN A 1049 -20.48 21.40 8.86
CA GLN A 1049 -20.35 20.64 10.08
C GLN A 1049 -19.41 21.35 11.06
N ILE A 1050 -19.86 21.49 12.31
CA ILE A 1050 -19.03 21.84 13.46
C ILE A 1050 -19.03 20.63 14.38
N SER A 1051 -17.85 20.14 14.73
CA SER A 1051 -17.66 19.19 15.82
C SER A 1051 -16.70 19.81 16.84
N ALA A 1052 -17.14 20.01 18.07
CA ALA A 1052 -16.28 20.46 19.15
C ALA A 1052 -16.26 19.39 20.24
N ASN A 1053 -15.10 19.09 20.80
CA ASN A 1053 -14.99 18.32 22.03
C ASN A 1053 -14.09 19.05 23.04
N ALA A 1054 -14.39 18.87 24.32
CA ALA A 1054 -13.55 19.31 25.42
C ALA A 1054 -13.54 18.21 26.47
N ASN A 1055 -12.35 17.83 26.90
CA ASN A 1055 -12.11 16.77 27.87
C ASN A 1055 -11.26 17.30 29.03
N LEU A 1056 -11.69 16.98 30.25
CA LEU A 1056 -10.90 17.11 31.45
C LEU A 1056 -10.53 15.70 31.91
N PHE A 1057 -9.24 15.44 32.07
CA PHE A 1057 -8.71 14.22 32.65
C PHE A 1057 -8.16 14.53 34.04
N LEU A 1058 -8.58 13.75 35.02
CA LEU A 1058 -7.97 13.69 36.34
C LEU A 1058 -7.25 12.34 36.39
N ASN A 1059 -5.94 12.38 36.16
CA ASN A 1059 -5.08 11.23 36.31
C ASN A 1059 -4.60 11.20 37.76
N ASP A 1060 -4.89 10.10 38.46
CA ASP A 1060 -4.33 9.77 39.77
C ASP A 1060 -3.41 8.57 39.54
N PHE A 1061 -2.14 8.87 39.21
CA PHE A 1061 -1.10 7.89 38.90
C PHE A 1061 -0.21 7.63 40.13
N THR A 1062 0.14 6.38 40.36
CA THR A 1062 1.07 5.95 41.40
C THR A 1062 2.14 5.08 40.76
N GLY A 1063 3.41 5.50 40.79
CA GLY A 1063 4.53 4.85 40.12
C GLY A 1063 5.58 5.86 39.64
N ASP A 1064 6.66 5.37 39.01
CA ASP A 1064 7.59 6.25 38.28
C ASP A 1064 6.94 6.68 36.95
N THR A 1065 6.97 7.97 36.65
CA THR A 1065 6.40 8.55 35.43
C THR A 1065 7.33 8.47 34.23
N ASN A 1066 8.63 8.20 34.42
CA ASN A 1066 9.63 8.10 33.35
C ASN A 1066 9.91 6.65 32.95
N THR A 1067 8.85 5.91 32.61
CA THR A 1067 8.95 4.50 32.20
C THR A 1067 8.07 4.21 30.98
N PRO A 1068 8.40 3.20 30.15
CA PRO A 1068 7.55 2.76 29.05
C PRO A 1068 6.12 2.43 29.48
N VAL A 1069 5.96 1.76 30.62
CA VAL A 1069 4.65 1.40 31.17
C VAL A 1069 3.84 2.64 31.57
N ALA A 1070 4.47 3.64 32.20
CA ALA A 1070 3.80 4.87 32.56
C ALA A 1070 3.33 5.64 31.32
N TYR A 1071 4.15 5.72 30.27
CA TYR A 1071 3.76 6.33 28.99
C TYR A 1071 2.51 5.66 28.40
N GLN A 1072 2.48 4.33 28.39
CA GLN A 1072 1.34 3.53 27.91
C GLN A 1072 0.08 3.66 28.80
N MET A 1073 0.25 3.70 30.13
CA MET A 1073 -0.86 3.88 31.07
C MET A 1073 -1.47 5.28 30.96
N LEU A 1074 -0.63 6.31 30.90
CA LEU A 1074 -1.05 7.72 30.84
C LEU A 1074 -1.50 8.16 29.44
N GLU A 1075 -1.29 7.35 28.39
CA GLU A 1075 -1.65 7.68 27.00
C GLU A 1075 -0.95 8.99 26.56
N GLY A 1076 0.33 9.11 26.88
CA GLY A 1076 1.16 10.29 26.60
C GLY A 1076 0.79 11.57 27.39
N LEU A 1077 -0.12 11.49 28.35
CA LEU A 1077 -0.46 12.58 29.29
C LEU A 1077 0.43 12.53 30.55
N GLN A 1078 0.29 13.53 31.43
CA GLN A 1078 1.00 13.55 32.72
C GLN A 1078 0.10 13.10 33.87
N ASP A 1079 0.68 12.81 35.03
CA ASP A 1079 -0.06 12.70 36.28
C ASP A 1079 -0.76 14.04 36.63
N GLY A 1080 -1.88 13.96 37.35
CA GLY A 1080 -2.68 15.12 37.73
C GLY A 1080 -3.67 15.60 36.66
N LYS A 1081 -3.86 16.92 36.57
CA LYS A 1081 -4.92 17.52 35.73
C LYS A 1081 -4.43 17.72 34.29
N ASN A 1082 -5.13 17.10 33.35
CA ASN A 1082 -4.88 17.29 31.92
C ASN A 1082 -6.15 17.76 31.21
N TYR A 1083 -6.00 18.66 30.25
CA TYR A 1083 -7.10 19.22 29.47
C TYR A 1083 -6.80 18.98 28.01
N THR A 1084 -7.78 18.48 27.26
CA THR A 1084 -7.72 18.46 25.79
C THR A 1084 -8.98 19.06 25.21
N TRP A 1085 -8.85 19.82 24.13
CA TRP A 1085 -9.98 20.32 23.38
C TRP A 1085 -9.69 20.24 21.89
N ASN A 1086 -10.69 19.84 21.12
CA ASN A 1086 -10.63 19.79 19.68
C ASN A 1086 -11.81 20.55 19.10
N LEU A 1087 -11.55 21.41 18.13
CA LEU A 1087 -12.57 22.07 17.32
C LEU A 1087 -12.32 21.70 15.85
N LEU A 1088 -13.24 20.93 15.28
CA LEU A 1088 -13.30 20.61 13.86
C LEU A 1088 -14.42 21.42 13.21
N PHE A 1089 -14.08 22.15 12.16
CA PHE A 1089 -15.03 22.85 11.30
C PHE A 1089 -14.85 22.37 9.88
N ASN A 1090 -15.85 21.63 9.38
CA ASN A 1090 -15.91 21.22 7.99
C ASN A 1090 -16.99 22.03 7.28
N ARG A 1091 -16.63 22.73 6.20
CA ARG A 1091 -17.55 23.51 5.39
C ARG A 1091 -17.49 23.03 3.95
N LYS A 1092 -18.61 22.53 3.46
CA LYS A 1092 -18.80 22.33 2.02
C LYS A 1092 -18.93 23.70 1.34
N LEU A 1093 -17.88 24.13 0.65
CA LEU A 1093 -17.83 25.42 -0.03
C LEU A 1093 -18.67 25.40 -1.32
N ASN A 1094 -18.62 24.28 -2.05
CA ASN A 1094 -19.43 24.02 -3.25
C ASN A 1094 -19.59 22.50 -3.46
N ALA A 1095 -20.03 22.02 -4.62
CA ALA A 1095 -20.27 20.60 -4.87
C ALA A 1095 -19.03 19.70 -4.67
N PHE A 1096 -17.84 20.21 -4.97
CA PHE A 1096 -16.56 19.49 -5.01
C PHE A 1096 -15.59 19.91 -3.89
N LEU A 1097 -15.66 21.14 -3.38
CA LEU A 1097 -14.68 21.70 -2.45
C LEU A 1097 -15.17 21.70 -1.00
N ASN A 1098 -14.39 21.13 -0.10
CA ASN A 1098 -14.60 21.10 1.34
C ASN A 1098 -13.42 21.78 2.05
N LEU A 1099 -13.71 22.71 2.96
CA LEU A 1099 -12.74 23.28 3.88
C LEU A 1099 -12.83 22.54 5.21
N ASN A 1100 -11.72 22.10 5.76
CA ASN A 1100 -11.60 21.45 7.06
C ASN A 1100 -10.61 22.26 7.91
N LEU A 1101 -11.08 22.84 9.00
CA LEU A 1101 -10.25 23.49 10.01
C LEU A 1101 -10.25 22.59 11.24
N SER A 1102 -9.08 22.23 11.71
CA SER A 1102 -8.88 21.50 12.96
C SER A 1102 -8.07 22.38 13.91
N TYR A 1103 -8.49 22.46 15.15
CA TYR A 1103 -7.71 23.08 16.22
C TYR A 1103 -7.72 22.15 17.41
N LEU A 1104 -6.54 21.64 17.73
CA LEU A 1104 -6.30 20.79 18.88
C LEU A 1104 -5.47 21.57 19.88
N GLY A 1105 -5.88 21.55 21.15
CA GLY A 1105 -5.05 22.03 22.23
C GLY A 1105 -5.01 21.03 23.37
N ARG A 1106 -3.84 20.95 24.00
CA ARG A 1106 -3.61 20.14 25.20
C ARG A 1106 -2.84 20.92 26.25
N LYS A 1107 -3.16 20.69 27.51
CA LYS A 1107 -2.45 21.27 28.64
C LYS A 1107 -2.38 20.25 29.77
N SER A 1108 -1.17 19.98 30.25
CA SER A 1108 -0.95 19.24 31.51
C SER A 1108 -0.60 20.22 32.63
N GLU A 1109 -0.60 19.76 33.87
CA GLU A 1109 -0.46 20.60 35.05
C GLU A 1109 0.85 21.40 35.09
N ASN A 1110 1.96 20.76 34.70
CA ASN A 1110 3.32 21.31 34.78
C ASN A 1110 3.91 21.70 33.42
N THR A 1111 3.10 21.77 32.35
CA THR A 1111 3.57 22.08 31.01
C THR A 1111 2.92 23.34 30.43
N LYS A 1112 3.62 23.96 29.48
CA LYS A 1112 3.01 25.01 28.65
C LYS A 1112 1.89 24.39 27.82
N THR A 1113 0.84 25.17 27.59
CA THR A 1113 -0.24 24.72 26.71
C THR A 1113 0.29 24.52 25.31
N ILE A 1114 0.03 23.35 24.73
CA ILE A 1114 0.39 23.02 23.35
C ILE A 1114 -0.85 23.27 22.49
N HIS A 1115 -0.65 23.98 21.39
CA HIS A 1115 -1.66 24.36 20.44
C HIS A 1115 -1.23 23.88 19.06
N THR A 1116 -2.11 23.15 18.37
CA THR A 1116 -1.89 22.69 17.00
C THR A 1116 -3.11 23.05 16.17
N GLY A 1117 -2.93 23.92 15.18
CA GLY A 1117 -3.95 24.28 14.20
C GLY A 1117 -3.63 23.65 12.86
N SER A 1118 -4.63 23.06 12.22
CA SER A 1118 -4.54 22.56 10.86
C SER A 1118 -5.64 23.16 10.00
N VAL A 1119 -5.26 23.66 8.83
CA VAL A 1119 -6.18 24.14 7.80
C VAL A 1119 -6.00 23.24 6.59
N GLN A 1120 -7.04 22.54 6.19
CA GLN A 1120 -7.03 21.61 5.08
C GLN A 1120 -8.15 21.95 4.09
N LEU A 1121 -7.80 22.08 2.82
CA LEU A 1121 -8.75 22.22 1.72
C LEU A 1121 -8.76 20.90 0.94
N ARG A 1122 -9.94 20.28 0.82
CA ARG A 1122 -10.14 19.02 0.10
C ARG A 1122 -11.14 19.20 -1.04
N ALA A 1123 -10.69 19.07 -2.28
CA ALA A 1123 -11.56 18.87 -3.43
C ALA A 1123 -11.87 17.37 -3.59
N ILE A 1124 -13.12 17.00 -3.83
CA ILE A 1124 -13.60 15.63 -4.07
C ILE A 1124 -14.31 15.66 -5.42
N PHE A 1125 -13.96 14.72 -6.29
CA PHE A 1125 -14.37 14.69 -7.69
C PHE A 1125 -15.30 13.54 -8.03
#